data_AF-A0A933APF5-F1
#
_entry.id   AF-A0A933APF5-F1
#
_cell.length_a   1.000
_cell.length_b   1.000
_cell.length_c   1.000
_cell.angle_alpha   90.00
_cell.angle_beta   90.00
_cell.angle_gamma   90.00
#
_symmetry.space_group_name_H-M   'P 1'
#
loop_
_entity.id
_entity.type
_entity.pdbx_description
1 polymer ?
#
loop_
_entity_poly.entity_id
_entity_poly.type
_entity_poly.pdbx_seq_one_letter_code
_entity_poly.pdbx_strand_id
1 'polypeptide(L)'
;MTESTMQQQPSALDKPLWAAPAWDWEKTAYLIIIALAVVSRFYDLGLRVISHDESLHAYYSYELYKGKGYVHTPLMHGTIQFHLVGLTYAIFGASDFTARVPSALFGVAAVALMWFFRRWLGKAGAMLAAVFMAISPYMLYYSRYVRNELFVVVWGLLMALALFNYMERREARWLYGMVAATSLLYTTKEVSYIYVATWMLFLGLIFLREMFVAEWPNPRYRRLFTGAVYVALLAGAVGVLLLVLGPRMASQLNATATALPANPTAAVTGAAAQVDPYKQGGLIAFGAAAALFLAAGLMSLLAFKKKLRDFAVVDLLVVLGTFVLPQLTAFPVKYLLKADPLDYSWPGLLKTSIVFIPLFLLSVGIGLAWDWRKWLVAAGVFYGIFVPLFTTMFTNGGGFASGMVGSLGYWLDQQSVNRGSQPWYYYLFVLLPLYEYLPLIGGLTAASIGLWRFFKSDTQTAGNVLEVDTTETPTHARHFPALLFTGYWVVMALLAYSIAGEKMPWLTVHITLPLILLAGWAAGQIVEAIDWKAFRKQLGWAAALVAPLTLYGILFALAQLLGATPPFQGNTLEQLQATMSFIMALLFVIGGAVGMYFLSRRLAWRQIGLIVSAVAGLGLALLTARTAIYAAYINYDDQTEFINYASGAPGVKTVMSQVAEISQRTTDGLGIKVAYDDDVSWPMTWYMRDFTGQAYYGGQPTRETFQDAPLVIAGGSNWGKAEPLLGKRYNQFEYIRMWWPMQEYFNLTPERVKTALTDPNYRQALFNIWFYRDYKKYGELTNVDYSLSRWPVSDRMRLYIRKDVAAQMWSLGVGPTVLEPAPEDPYAKNKLALAADKVWGASGAGDAQFNSPRAVAVGPDGSVYVADTRGNRIEQFTADGQFVRAWGGLGKLDDNTAGPGLFNEVWGLAVDKDGFVYASDTWNHRIQKFTADGQFVQTWGVFGLADAGLNAMWGPRGVAVDNKGQVFVADTGNKRILVFTTDGVPVQAIGAAGVLDGQLDEPTDVAVAEDGRLFVADTWNQRVQVFAADGAYSGQWEIAGWYGQSLDNKPYLALDGSGNVYVSDPEGYRIIVFNSGGQFQYTFGDFGSDDSTFALPVGVAFADNNLYVADANNDRVMRFAIQP
;
A
#
# COMPACT_ATOMS: atom_id res chain seq x y z
N MET A 1 31.32 63.20 38.69
CA MET A 1 31.33 61.88 39.36
C MET A 1 29.94 61.63 39.91
N THR A 2 29.18 60.78 39.25
CA THR A 2 27.92 60.20 39.72
C THR A 2 27.88 58.80 39.13
N GLU A 3 28.30 57.82 39.93
CA GLU A 3 28.32 56.40 39.57
C GLU A 3 26.88 55.90 39.41
N SER A 4 26.55 55.43 38.21
CA SER A 4 25.35 54.64 37.97
C SER A 4 25.63 53.19 38.36
N THR A 5 25.04 52.75 39.47
CA THR A 5 25.01 51.33 39.85
C THR A 5 24.23 50.53 38.80
N MET A 6 24.96 49.79 37.96
CA MET A 6 24.39 48.72 37.14
C MET A 6 23.92 47.58 38.04
N GLN A 7 22.60 47.44 38.21
CA GLN A 7 22.01 46.21 38.74
C GLN A 7 22.23 45.08 37.73
N GLN A 8 23.13 44.14 38.04
CA GLN A 8 23.26 42.87 37.33
C GLN A 8 21.98 42.05 37.49
N GLN A 9 21.39 41.60 36.38
CA GLN A 9 20.31 40.62 36.44
C GLN A 9 20.86 39.28 36.95
N PRO A 10 20.21 38.63 37.93
CA PRO A 10 20.70 37.38 38.51
C PRO A 10 20.76 36.25 37.47
N SER A 11 21.85 35.47 37.53
CA SER A 11 22.10 34.29 36.70
C SER A 11 21.03 33.21 36.94
N ALA A 12 20.82 32.32 35.96
CA ALA A 12 19.90 31.19 36.10
C ALA A 12 20.26 30.26 37.26
N LEU A 13 21.53 30.26 37.69
CA LEU A 13 22.05 29.50 38.84
C LEU A 13 21.80 30.18 40.19
N ASP A 14 21.46 31.48 40.20
CA ASP A 14 21.16 32.25 41.42
C ASP A 14 19.69 32.09 41.87
N LYS A 15 18.89 31.37 41.08
CA LYS A 15 17.48 31.07 41.39
C LYS A 15 17.43 29.71 42.10
N PRO A 16 16.88 29.63 43.33
CA PRO A 16 16.73 28.35 44.01
C PRO A 16 15.95 27.36 43.13
N LEU A 17 16.44 26.13 42.98
CA LEU A 17 15.78 25.05 42.22
C LEU A 17 14.34 24.76 42.72
N TRP A 18 14.02 25.18 43.95
CA TRP A 18 12.73 25.04 44.64
C TRP A 18 11.91 26.35 44.68
N ALA A 19 12.36 27.43 44.04
CA ALA A 19 11.55 28.62 43.86
C ALA A 19 10.41 28.29 42.88
N ALA A 20 9.37 27.65 43.40
CA ALA A 20 8.20 27.26 42.65
C ALA A 20 7.63 28.51 41.95
N PRO A 21 7.52 28.52 40.61
CA PRO A 21 6.99 29.67 39.91
C PRO A 21 5.58 29.94 40.42
N ALA A 22 5.28 31.17 40.86
CA ALA A 22 4.01 31.57 41.45
C ALA A 22 2.81 30.83 40.82
N TRP A 23 2.24 29.87 41.55
CA TRP A 23 1.24 28.94 41.02
C TRP A 23 -0.09 29.68 40.82
N ASP A 24 -0.63 29.64 39.61
CA ASP A 24 -1.90 30.28 39.27
C ASP A 24 -2.91 29.27 38.69
N TRP A 25 -4.16 29.69 38.62
CA TRP A 25 -5.25 28.87 38.07
C TRP A 25 -5.02 28.53 36.59
N GLU A 26 -4.33 29.40 35.85
CA GLU A 26 -4.04 29.23 34.43
C GLU A 26 -3.11 28.03 34.20
N LYS A 27 -2.00 27.95 34.95
CA LYS A 27 -1.09 26.80 34.94
C LYS A 27 -1.81 25.50 35.33
N THR A 28 -2.68 25.57 36.33
CA THR A 28 -3.49 24.41 36.76
C THR A 28 -4.38 23.93 35.60
N ALA A 29 -5.04 24.84 34.88
CA ALA A 29 -5.88 24.51 33.74
C ALA A 29 -5.08 23.85 32.60
N TYR A 30 -3.89 24.37 32.27
CA TYR A 30 -3.02 23.75 31.28
C TYR A 30 -2.55 22.35 31.70
N LEU A 31 -2.21 22.14 32.97
CA LEU A 31 -1.83 20.82 33.46
C LEU A 31 -2.99 19.82 33.37
N ILE A 32 -4.22 20.24 33.65
CA ILE A 32 -5.41 19.40 33.45
C ILE A 32 -5.58 19.05 31.96
N ILE A 33 -5.44 20.02 31.06
CA ILE A 33 -5.55 19.78 29.61
C ILE A 33 -4.46 18.80 29.14
N ILE A 34 -3.22 18.96 29.61
CA ILE A 34 -2.11 18.05 29.30
C ILE A 34 -2.36 16.66 29.88
N ALA A 35 -2.88 16.55 31.11
CA ALA A 35 -3.22 15.27 31.72
C ALA A 35 -4.35 14.56 30.93
N LEU A 36 -5.37 15.30 30.49
CA LEU A 36 -6.42 14.77 29.60
C LEU A 36 -5.84 14.35 28.25
N ALA A 37 -4.87 15.08 27.72
CA ALA A 37 -4.13 14.67 26.53
C ALA A 37 -3.38 13.35 26.78
N VAL A 38 -2.64 13.21 27.88
CA VAL A 38 -1.96 11.96 28.23
C VAL A 38 -2.94 10.80 28.29
N VAL A 39 -4.04 10.93 29.04
CA VAL A 39 -5.07 9.89 29.14
C VAL A 39 -5.63 9.56 27.76
N SER A 40 -6.02 10.55 26.98
CA SER A 40 -6.62 10.32 25.66
C SER A 40 -5.64 9.77 24.59
N ARG A 41 -4.33 9.98 24.72
CA ARG A 41 -3.37 9.40 23.77
C ARG A 41 -2.91 8.00 24.16
N PHE A 42 -2.84 7.70 25.46
CA PHE A 42 -2.31 6.43 25.96
C PHE A 42 -3.36 5.39 26.34
N TYR A 43 -4.60 5.80 26.63
CA TYR A 43 -5.67 4.86 26.90
C TYR A 43 -5.84 3.93 25.69
N ASP A 44 -5.69 2.63 25.95
CA ASP A 44 -6.05 1.58 25.00
C ASP A 44 -5.33 1.65 23.64
N LEU A 45 -4.06 2.04 23.67
CA LEU A 45 -3.27 2.33 22.47
C LEU A 45 -2.95 1.08 21.61
N GLY A 46 -3.00 -0.12 22.20
CA GLY A 46 -2.65 -1.39 21.55
C GLY A 46 -3.81 -2.18 20.92
N LEU A 47 -5.08 -1.83 21.18
CA LEU A 47 -6.20 -2.66 20.73
C LEU A 47 -6.41 -2.63 19.22
N ARG A 48 -6.28 -1.47 18.60
CA ARG A 48 -6.45 -1.29 17.16
C ARG A 48 -5.49 -2.16 16.35
N VAL A 49 -5.95 -2.76 15.25
CA VAL A 49 -5.11 -3.51 14.31
C VAL A 49 -4.03 -2.60 13.73
N ILE A 50 -2.79 -3.11 13.62
CA ILE A 50 -1.74 -2.42 12.88
C ILE A 50 -2.15 -2.45 11.40
N SER A 51 -2.54 -1.28 10.88
CA SER A 51 -2.98 -1.17 9.49
C SER A 51 -1.83 -1.43 8.52
N HIS A 52 -2.17 -1.64 7.24
CA HIS A 52 -1.21 -1.78 6.14
C HIS A 52 -0.08 -0.73 6.21
N ASP A 53 -0.43 0.55 6.30
CA ASP A 53 0.57 1.64 6.34
C ASP A 53 1.37 1.72 7.65
N GLU A 54 0.83 1.23 8.77
CA GLU A 54 1.57 1.19 10.05
C GLU A 54 2.57 0.03 10.06
N SER A 55 2.23 -1.09 9.40
CA SER A 55 2.96 -2.35 9.51
C SER A 55 4.40 -2.26 9.01
N LEU A 56 4.64 -1.51 7.93
CA LEU A 56 5.98 -1.23 7.43
C LEU A 56 6.82 -0.51 8.50
N HIS A 57 6.26 0.54 9.11
CA HIS A 57 6.95 1.30 10.14
C HIS A 57 7.20 0.47 11.40
N ALA A 58 6.22 -0.33 11.83
CA ALA A 58 6.36 -1.20 12.98
C ALA A 58 7.43 -2.28 12.75
N TYR A 59 7.41 -2.94 11.59
CA TYR A 59 8.29 -4.06 11.26
C TYR A 59 9.74 -3.63 11.03
N TYR A 60 10.01 -2.61 10.20
CA TYR A 60 11.41 -2.20 9.97
C TYR A 60 12.03 -1.54 11.20
N SER A 61 11.24 -0.95 12.09
CA SER A 61 11.72 -0.51 13.40
C SER A 61 12.08 -1.70 14.30
N TYR A 62 11.38 -2.83 14.16
CA TYR A 62 11.69 -4.07 14.85
C TYR A 62 12.96 -4.71 14.31
N GLU A 63 13.16 -4.73 12.99
CA GLU A 63 14.41 -5.20 12.37
C GLU A 63 15.62 -4.37 12.82
N LEU A 64 15.46 -3.04 12.89
CA LEU A 64 16.46 -2.12 13.47
C LEU A 64 16.76 -2.47 14.94
N TYR A 65 15.71 -2.65 15.75
CA TYR A 65 15.83 -3.06 17.16
C TYR A 65 16.54 -4.41 17.32
N LYS A 66 16.29 -5.38 16.43
CA LYS A 66 16.93 -6.71 16.43
C LYS A 66 18.37 -6.69 15.94
N GLY A 67 18.90 -5.54 15.53
CA GLY A 67 20.29 -5.40 15.06
C GLY A 67 20.51 -5.89 13.63
N LYS A 68 19.45 -6.08 12.83
CA LYS A 68 19.55 -6.48 11.42
C LYS A 68 19.88 -5.31 10.47
N GLY A 69 20.01 -4.10 11.04
CA GLY A 69 20.29 -2.87 10.31
C GLY A 69 19.03 -2.19 9.75
N TYR A 70 19.20 -0.96 9.28
CA TYR A 70 18.16 -0.19 8.59
C TYR A 70 18.79 0.59 7.45
N VAL A 71 18.27 0.38 6.24
CA VAL A 71 18.69 1.09 5.04
C VAL A 71 17.54 2.00 4.61
N HIS A 72 17.72 3.31 4.75
CA HIS A 72 16.73 4.26 4.28
C HIS A 72 16.52 4.12 2.78
N THR A 73 15.26 3.93 2.40
CA THR A 73 14.80 4.10 1.03
C THR A 73 13.70 5.15 1.05
N PRO A 74 13.59 6.02 0.03
CA PRO A 74 12.54 7.04 -0.01
C PRO A 74 11.10 6.49 0.08
N LEU A 75 10.89 5.21 -0.27
CA LEU A 75 9.62 4.50 -0.06
C LEU A 75 9.17 4.48 1.41
N MET A 76 10.12 4.48 2.35
CA MET A 76 9.88 4.33 3.79
C MET A 76 9.59 5.65 4.51
N HIS A 77 9.58 6.80 3.80
CA HIS A 77 9.60 8.14 4.38
C HIS A 77 10.86 8.40 5.23
N GLY A 78 10.86 9.51 5.98
CA GLY A 78 12.01 9.92 6.80
C GLY A 78 12.34 8.96 7.95
N THR A 79 13.59 8.99 8.38
CA THR A 79 14.16 7.97 9.28
C THR A 79 13.81 8.13 10.76
N ILE A 80 13.39 9.33 11.21
CA ILE A 80 13.24 9.61 12.65
C ILE A 80 12.22 8.70 13.33
N GLN A 81 11.12 8.37 12.64
CA GLN A 81 10.09 7.49 13.18
C GLN A 81 10.65 6.11 13.49
N PHE A 82 11.47 5.54 12.60
CA PHE A 82 12.07 4.22 12.79
C PHE A 82 13.02 4.20 13.99
N HIS A 83 13.80 5.26 14.17
CA HIS A 83 14.68 5.40 15.33
C HIS A 83 13.89 5.54 16.64
N LEU A 84 12.84 6.35 16.67
CA LEU A 84 12.02 6.55 17.87
C LEU A 84 11.24 5.29 18.25
N VAL A 85 10.66 4.59 17.27
CA VAL A 85 9.95 3.33 17.50
C VAL A 85 10.93 2.20 17.87
N GLY A 86 12.09 2.12 17.22
CA GLY A 86 13.15 1.19 17.60
C GLY A 86 13.64 1.43 19.04
N LEU A 87 13.75 2.69 19.46
CA LEU A 87 14.08 3.05 20.84
C LEU A 87 12.98 2.62 21.82
N THR A 88 11.70 2.79 21.49
CA THR A 88 10.63 2.31 22.38
C THR A 88 10.61 0.80 22.50
N TYR A 89 10.94 0.06 21.43
CA TYR A 89 11.14 -1.39 21.49
C TYR A 89 12.32 -1.78 22.37
N ALA A 90 13.43 -1.04 22.32
CA ALA A 90 14.59 -1.29 23.18
C ALA A 90 14.28 -1.10 24.67
N ILE A 91 13.39 -0.16 25.01
CA ILE A 91 13.04 0.13 26.41
C ILE A 91 11.93 -0.78 26.94
N PHE A 92 10.91 -1.09 26.12
CA PHE A 92 9.66 -1.71 26.58
C PHE A 92 9.31 -3.04 25.87
N GLY A 93 10.10 -3.48 24.91
CA GLY A 93 9.78 -4.61 24.03
C GLY A 93 8.87 -4.24 22.86
N ALA A 94 8.81 -5.10 21.85
CA ALA A 94 8.02 -4.87 20.63
C ALA A 94 6.57 -5.34 20.79
N SER A 95 5.61 -4.44 20.59
CA SER A 95 4.17 -4.70 20.66
C SER A 95 3.39 -3.62 19.92
N ASP A 96 2.12 -3.88 19.60
CA ASP A 96 1.23 -2.87 18.99
C ASP A 96 1.14 -1.58 19.84
N PHE A 97 1.19 -1.71 21.16
CA PHE A 97 1.21 -0.58 22.10
C PHE A 97 2.51 0.22 21.98
N THR A 98 3.66 -0.44 22.13
CA THR A 98 4.98 0.23 22.15
C THR A 98 5.35 0.84 20.81
N ALA A 99 4.79 0.32 19.70
CA ALA A 99 4.93 0.90 18.37
C ALA A 99 4.32 2.31 18.25
N ARG A 100 3.22 2.57 18.97
CA ARG A 100 2.46 3.83 18.90
C ARG A 100 2.85 4.86 19.96
N VAL A 101 3.66 4.46 20.95
CA VAL A 101 4.11 5.35 22.05
C VAL A 101 4.74 6.65 21.53
N PRO A 102 5.64 6.65 20.51
CA PRO A 102 6.20 7.90 20.00
C PRO A 102 5.13 8.86 19.47
N SER A 103 4.17 8.37 18.67
CA SER A 103 3.06 9.18 18.16
C SER A 103 2.21 9.77 19.29
N ALA A 104 1.95 8.98 20.34
CA ALA A 104 1.16 9.39 21.49
C ALA A 104 1.86 10.51 22.28
N LEU A 105 3.16 10.37 22.54
CA LEU A 105 3.99 11.38 23.20
C LEU A 105 4.01 12.70 22.42
N PHE A 106 4.17 12.62 21.10
CA PHE A 106 4.17 13.81 20.25
C PHE A 106 2.78 14.46 20.15
N GLY A 107 1.70 13.67 20.23
CA GLY A 107 0.34 14.17 20.39
C GLY A 107 0.13 14.95 21.69
N VAL A 108 0.74 14.51 22.80
CA VAL A 108 0.73 15.27 24.07
C VAL A 108 1.59 16.52 23.96
N ALA A 109 2.78 16.42 23.34
CA ALA A 109 3.68 17.55 23.14
C ALA A 109 3.02 18.66 22.30
N ALA A 110 2.28 18.31 21.25
CA ALA A 110 1.55 19.28 20.43
C ALA A 110 0.54 20.10 21.25
N VAL A 111 -0.17 19.47 22.20
CA VAL A 111 -1.09 20.15 23.12
C VAL A 111 -0.31 21.05 24.09
N ALA A 112 0.78 20.54 24.68
CA ALA A 112 1.60 21.28 25.64
C ALA A 112 2.25 22.53 25.01
N LEU A 113 2.65 22.46 23.73
CA LEU A 113 3.28 23.57 23.02
C LEU A 113 2.37 24.79 22.87
N MET A 114 1.04 24.64 22.96
CA MET A 114 0.10 25.76 22.87
C MET A 114 0.33 26.83 23.93
N TRP A 115 0.91 26.47 25.09
CA TRP A 115 1.31 27.43 26.13
C TRP A 115 2.23 28.54 25.59
N PHE A 116 3.13 28.21 24.66
CA PHE A 116 4.09 29.18 24.13
C PHE A 116 3.47 30.16 23.13
N PHE A 117 2.24 29.92 22.66
CA PHE A 117 1.53 30.80 21.72
C PHE A 117 0.69 31.89 22.40
N ARG A 118 0.66 31.95 23.74
CA ARG A 118 -0.10 32.94 24.54
C ARG A 118 0.12 34.39 24.12
N ARG A 119 1.32 34.75 23.65
CA ARG A 119 1.65 36.11 23.22
C ARG A 119 0.91 36.55 21.96
N TRP A 120 0.65 35.63 21.03
CA TRP A 120 -0.01 35.94 19.75
C TRP A 120 -1.50 35.59 19.75
N LEU A 121 -1.90 34.53 20.46
CA LEU A 121 -3.30 34.10 20.52
C LEU A 121 -4.10 34.74 21.67
N GLY A 122 -3.41 35.35 22.65
CA GLY A 122 -4.00 35.73 23.94
C GLY A 122 -4.03 34.57 24.93
N LYS A 123 -4.30 34.87 26.21
CA LYS A 123 -4.31 33.84 27.28
C LYS A 123 -5.45 32.86 27.08
N ALA A 124 -6.68 33.37 26.88
CA ALA A 124 -7.84 32.52 26.63
C ALA A 124 -7.70 31.78 25.29
N GLY A 125 -7.20 32.46 24.25
CA GLY A 125 -7.07 31.88 22.92
C GLY A 125 -6.07 30.73 22.84
N ALA A 126 -4.92 30.85 23.49
CA ALA A 126 -3.95 29.75 23.56
C ALA A 126 -4.46 28.56 24.37
N MET A 127 -5.19 28.81 25.46
CA MET A 127 -5.78 27.73 26.27
C MET A 127 -6.88 26.98 25.50
N LEU A 128 -7.72 27.71 24.76
CA LEU A 128 -8.74 27.13 23.89
C LEU A 128 -8.10 26.38 22.71
N ALA A 129 -7.01 26.90 22.13
CA ALA A 129 -6.24 26.16 21.13
C ALA A 129 -5.69 24.83 21.69
N ALA A 130 -5.23 24.80 22.95
CA ALA A 130 -4.81 23.57 23.63
C ALA A 130 -5.97 22.56 23.77
N VAL A 131 -7.16 23.03 24.16
CA VAL A 131 -8.37 22.20 24.21
C VAL A 131 -8.72 21.68 22.81
N PHE A 132 -8.72 22.53 21.79
CA PHE A 132 -9.06 22.16 20.42
C PHE A 132 -8.06 21.15 19.84
N MET A 133 -6.77 21.29 20.14
CA MET A 133 -5.74 20.31 19.81
C MET A 133 -5.96 18.97 20.53
N ALA A 134 -6.44 19.00 21.78
CA ALA A 134 -6.72 17.80 22.56
C ALA A 134 -7.91 17.01 22.01
N ILE A 135 -8.96 17.71 21.55
CA ILE A 135 -10.25 17.11 21.11
C ILE A 135 -10.44 17.02 19.59
N SER A 136 -9.51 17.53 18.77
CA SER A 136 -9.62 17.42 17.30
C SER A 136 -9.58 15.95 16.88
N PRO A 137 -10.53 15.47 16.05
CA PRO A 137 -10.54 14.10 15.56
C PRO A 137 -9.23 13.71 14.85
N TYR A 138 -8.70 14.57 13.97
CA TYR A 138 -7.45 14.28 13.28
C TYR A 138 -6.24 14.23 14.22
N MET A 139 -6.14 15.19 15.14
CA MET A 139 -5.01 15.25 16.06
C MET A 139 -5.02 14.08 17.05
N LEU A 140 -6.20 13.69 17.54
CA LEU A 140 -6.35 12.55 18.43
C LEU A 140 -6.12 11.23 17.70
N TYR A 141 -6.77 11.02 16.55
CA TYR A 141 -6.66 9.76 15.80
C TYR A 141 -5.23 9.44 15.37
N TYR A 142 -4.54 10.41 14.74
CA TYR A 142 -3.17 10.18 14.27
C TYR A 142 -2.14 10.17 15.39
N SER A 143 -2.45 10.71 16.57
CA SER A 143 -1.58 10.53 17.75
C SER A 143 -1.59 9.11 18.30
N ARG A 144 -2.53 8.27 17.82
CA ARG A 144 -2.66 6.85 18.20
C ARG A 144 -2.39 5.92 17.02
N TYR A 145 -1.63 6.42 16.04
CA TYR A 145 -1.31 5.72 14.78
C TYR A 145 0.20 5.79 14.54
N VAL A 146 0.85 4.69 14.17
CA VAL A 146 2.32 4.61 13.93
C VAL A 146 2.67 5.28 12.60
N ARG A 147 2.60 6.62 12.56
CA ARG A 147 2.79 7.42 11.36
C ARG A 147 3.35 8.81 11.67
N ASN A 148 3.87 9.44 10.62
CA ASN A 148 4.76 10.59 10.73
C ASN A 148 4.07 11.92 11.12
N GLU A 149 2.74 12.00 11.07
CA GLU A 149 2.00 13.27 11.06
C GLU A 149 2.16 14.06 12.36
N LEU A 150 2.20 13.40 13.52
CA LEU A 150 2.32 14.11 14.80
C LEU A 150 3.73 14.65 15.05
N PHE A 151 4.76 13.98 14.51
CA PHE A 151 6.10 14.56 14.50
C PHE A 151 6.11 15.84 13.66
N VAL A 152 5.51 15.81 12.46
CA VAL A 152 5.35 17.01 11.61
C VAL A 152 4.61 18.14 12.33
N VAL A 153 3.53 17.83 13.07
CA VAL A 153 2.79 18.84 13.85
C VAL A 153 3.69 19.54 14.87
N VAL A 154 4.46 18.77 15.65
CA VAL A 154 5.37 19.34 16.66
C VAL A 154 6.48 20.16 16.01
N TRP A 155 7.09 19.67 14.93
CA TRP A 155 8.12 20.41 14.20
C TRP A 155 7.56 21.69 13.57
N GLY A 156 6.38 21.64 12.98
CA GLY A 156 5.69 22.80 12.43
C GLY A 156 5.36 23.86 13.50
N LEU A 157 4.93 23.44 14.70
CA LEU A 157 4.70 24.36 15.82
C LEU A 157 6.01 24.98 16.32
N LEU A 158 7.08 24.21 16.44
CA LEU A 158 8.40 24.71 16.83
C LEU A 158 8.98 25.66 15.78
N MET A 159 8.81 25.38 14.50
CA MET A 159 9.14 26.30 13.42
C MET A 159 8.34 27.60 13.54
N ALA A 160 7.04 27.55 13.86
CA ALA A 160 6.21 28.75 13.98
C ALA A 160 6.65 29.61 15.18
N LEU A 161 6.92 28.96 16.32
CA LEU A 161 7.47 29.62 17.50
C LEU A 161 8.82 30.28 17.20
N ALA A 162 9.71 29.58 16.50
CA ALA A 162 11.01 30.09 16.11
C ALA A 162 10.89 31.29 15.16
N LEU A 163 10.04 31.18 14.14
CA LEU A 163 9.74 32.25 13.19
C LEU A 163 9.22 33.51 13.91
N PHE A 164 8.18 33.37 14.73
CA PHE A 164 7.54 34.53 15.36
C PHE A 164 8.49 35.22 16.35
N ASN A 165 9.24 34.46 17.14
CA ASN A 165 10.22 35.04 18.06
C ASN A 165 11.41 35.65 17.32
N TYR A 166 11.90 35.04 16.23
CA TYR A 166 13.02 35.60 15.48
C TYR A 166 12.66 36.93 14.82
N MET A 167 11.47 37.02 14.21
CA MET A 167 10.99 38.25 13.57
C MET A 167 10.82 39.41 14.57
N GLU A 168 10.51 39.12 15.83
CA GLU A 168 10.33 40.15 16.87
C GLU A 168 11.60 40.46 17.68
N ARG A 169 12.44 39.47 17.97
CA ARG A 169 13.58 39.60 18.91
C ARG A 169 14.95 39.49 18.24
N ARG A 170 15.04 38.89 17.05
CA ARG A 170 16.28 38.63 16.30
C ARG A 170 17.40 37.94 17.07
N GLU A 171 17.06 37.13 18.07
CA GLU A 171 18.05 36.36 18.82
C GLU A 171 18.46 35.09 18.05
N ALA A 172 19.76 34.79 18.02
CA ALA A 172 20.31 33.67 17.26
C ALA A 172 19.72 32.29 17.67
N ARG A 173 19.32 32.12 18.93
CA ARG A 173 18.69 30.86 19.41
C ARG A 173 17.43 30.49 18.63
N TRP A 174 16.63 31.47 18.19
CA TRP A 174 15.42 31.21 17.43
C TRP A 174 15.73 30.87 15.98
N LEU A 175 16.80 31.46 15.43
CA LEU A 175 17.32 31.05 14.12
C LEU A 175 17.78 29.59 14.14
N TYR A 176 18.58 29.19 15.14
CA TYR A 176 19.05 27.81 15.28
C TYR A 176 17.91 26.85 15.60
N GLY A 177 16.93 27.27 16.39
CA GLY A 177 15.71 26.50 16.64
C GLY A 177 14.89 26.27 15.36
N MET A 178 14.78 27.28 14.49
CA MET A 178 14.15 27.15 13.17
C MET A 178 14.87 26.11 12.32
N VAL A 179 16.20 26.14 12.31
CA VAL A 179 17.04 25.19 11.56
C VAL A 179 16.92 23.76 12.11
N ALA A 180 16.96 23.59 13.42
CA ALA A 180 16.80 22.29 14.06
C ALA A 180 15.42 21.69 13.75
N ALA A 181 14.34 22.46 13.90
CA ALA A 181 12.99 22.01 13.60
C ALA A 181 12.81 21.68 12.11
N THR A 182 13.44 22.45 11.21
CA THR A 182 13.43 22.19 9.77
C THR A 182 14.20 20.90 9.42
N SER A 183 15.36 20.67 10.03
CA SER A 183 16.13 19.43 9.85
C SER A 183 15.33 18.20 10.31
N LEU A 184 14.73 18.28 11.50
CA LEU A 184 13.86 17.21 12.03
C LEU A 184 12.66 16.96 11.12
N LEU A 185 12.06 18.02 10.57
CA LEU A 185 10.97 17.92 9.62
C LEU A 185 11.38 17.18 8.33
N TYR A 186 12.56 17.46 7.79
CA TYR A 186 13.12 16.71 6.64
C TYR A 186 13.37 15.24 6.96
N THR A 187 13.86 14.93 8.16
CA THR A 187 14.06 13.54 8.62
C THR A 187 12.75 12.82 8.98
N THR A 188 11.60 13.48 8.87
CA THR A 188 10.28 12.92 9.19
C THR A 188 9.54 12.46 7.93
N LYS A 189 9.26 13.38 7.00
CA LYS A 189 8.46 13.07 5.80
C LYS A 189 8.66 14.13 4.72
N GLU A 190 8.41 13.76 3.47
CA GLU A 190 8.52 14.61 2.28
C GLU A 190 7.52 15.79 2.29
N VAL A 191 6.51 15.75 3.16
CA VAL A 191 5.63 16.92 3.43
C VAL A 191 6.44 18.15 3.88
N SER A 192 7.64 17.94 4.43
CA SER A 192 8.63 18.99 4.71
C SER A 192 8.83 19.99 3.56
N TYR A 193 8.87 19.52 2.31
CA TYR A 193 9.04 20.38 1.13
C TYR A 193 7.88 21.37 0.97
N ILE A 194 6.64 20.92 1.22
CA ILE A 194 5.45 21.78 1.14
C ILE A 194 5.47 22.84 2.24
N TYR A 195 5.85 22.46 3.46
CA TYR A 195 5.98 23.39 4.59
C TYR A 195 7.01 24.48 4.29
N VAL A 196 8.24 24.08 3.96
CA VAL A 196 9.35 25.01 3.72
C VAL A 196 9.04 25.92 2.53
N ALA A 197 8.49 25.38 1.43
CA ALA A 197 8.08 26.18 0.28
C ALA A 197 7.00 27.21 0.65
N THR A 198 5.94 26.78 1.35
CA THR A 198 4.85 27.67 1.79
C THR A 198 5.38 28.80 2.66
N TRP A 199 6.28 28.50 3.59
CA TRP A 199 6.79 29.48 4.54
C TRP A 199 7.79 30.43 3.88
N MET A 200 8.67 29.92 3.01
CA MET A 200 9.58 30.76 2.22
C MET A 200 8.83 31.68 1.26
N LEU A 201 7.71 31.25 0.68
CA LEU A 201 6.86 32.13 -0.13
C LEU A 201 6.28 33.28 0.69
N PHE A 202 5.79 33.02 1.90
CA PHE A 202 5.33 34.09 2.80
C PHE A 202 6.45 35.05 3.21
N LEU A 203 7.63 34.51 3.56
CA LEU A 203 8.82 35.32 3.84
C LEU A 203 9.22 36.15 2.61
N GLY A 204 9.10 35.59 1.41
CA GLY A 204 9.28 36.32 0.15
C GLY A 204 8.32 37.50 0.02
N LEU A 205 7.04 37.33 0.36
CA LEU A 205 6.06 38.43 0.36
C LEU A 205 6.41 39.53 1.38
N ILE A 206 6.86 39.15 2.59
CA ILE A 206 7.35 40.10 3.59
C ILE A 206 8.59 40.83 3.07
N PHE A 207 9.53 40.11 2.48
CA PHE A 207 10.74 40.69 1.89
C PHE A 207 10.39 41.70 0.80
N LEU A 208 9.49 41.35 -0.14
CA LEU A 208 9.03 42.29 -1.16
C LEU A 208 8.42 43.54 -0.53
N ARG A 209 7.53 43.39 0.45
CA ARG A 209 6.94 44.53 1.18
C ARG A 209 8.02 45.41 1.83
N GLU A 210 8.99 44.81 2.51
CA GLU A 210 10.09 45.55 3.14
C GLU A 210 10.93 46.28 2.09
N MET A 211 11.22 45.66 0.95
CA MET A 211 11.96 46.28 -0.15
C MET A 211 11.18 47.41 -0.84
N PHE A 212 9.85 47.35 -0.93
CA PHE A 212 9.05 48.44 -1.48
C PHE A 212 9.02 49.68 -0.58
N VAL A 213 9.05 49.47 0.74
CA VAL A 213 9.00 50.54 1.75
C VAL A 213 10.40 51.07 2.08
N ALA A 214 11.44 50.27 1.91
CA ALA A 214 12.82 50.67 2.23
C ALA A 214 13.31 51.83 1.37
N GLU A 215 14.16 52.67 1.96
CA GLU A 215 14.89 53.71 1.23
C GLU A 215 16.08 53.08 0.49
N TRP A 216 15.99 53.08 -0.84
CA TRP A 216 17.01 52.46 -1.69
C TRP A 216 18.23 53.39 -1.84
N PRO A 217 19.46 52.90 -1.55
CA PRO A 217 20.68 53.69 -1.73
C PRO A 217 20.89 54.17 -3.17
N ASN A 218 20.36 53.44 -4.15
CA ASN A 218 20.44 53.80 -5.56
C ASN A 218 19.05 53.68 -6.23
N PRO A 219 18.48 54.80 -6.76
CA PRO A 219 17.18 54.81 -7.43
C PRO A 219 17.11 53.92 -8.68
N ARG A 220 18.24 53.61 -9.33
CA ARG A 220 18.29 52.71 -10.49
C ARG A 220 17.94 51.28 -10.10
N TYR A 221 18.52 50.76 -9.01
CA TYR A 221 18.22 49.42 -8.54
C TYR A 221 16.78 49.29 -8.05
N ARG A 222 16.22 50.35 -7.43
CA ARG A 222 14.80 50.39 -7.07
C ARG A 222 13.90 50.21 -8.30
N ARG A 223 14.12 50.99 -9.36
CA ARG A 223 13.32 50.90 -10.61
C ARG A 223 13.41 49.52 -11.26
N LEU A 224 14.61 48.96 -11.36
CA LEU A 224 14.82 47.63 -11.93
C LEU A 224 14.19 46.53 -11.05
N PHE A 225 14.32 46.63 -9.72
CA PHE A 225 13.64 45.75 -8.78
C PHE A 225 12.12 45.80 -8.96
N THR A 226 11.53 46.99 -8.95
CA THR A 226 10.08 47.14 -9.12
C THR A 226 9.60 46.62 -10.45
N GLY A 227 10.34 46.89 -11.54
CA GLY A 227 10.02 46.37 -12.87
C GLY A 227 10.07 44.84 -12.92
N ALA A 228 11.14 44.24 -12.39
CA ALA A 228 11.28 42.79 -12.34
C ALA A 228 10.16 42.13 -11.52
N VAL A 229 9.78 42.71 -10.38
CA VAL A 229 8.69 42.18 -9.54
C VAL A 229 7.34 42.27 -10.24
N TYR A 230 7.01 43.39 -10.89
CA TYR A 230 5.74 43.50 -11.62
C TYR A 230 5.66 42.51 -12.79
N VAL A 231 6.74 42.36 -13.56
CA VAL A 231 6.80 41.38 -14.66
C VAL A 231 6.74 39.95 -14.11
N ALA A 232 7.38 39.66 -12.98
CA ALA A 232 7.32 38.36 -12.33
C ALA A 232 5.90 38.01 -11.87
N LEU A 233 5.20 38.96 -11.24
CA LEU A 233 3.81 38.78 -10.81
C LEU A 233 2.88 38.57 -12.02
N LEU A 234 3.10 39.30 -13.11
CA LEU A 234 2.31 39.16 -14.33
C LEU A 234 2.58 37.81 -15.02
N ALA A 235 3.84 37.38 -15.11
CA ALA A 235 4.21 36.07 -15.60
C ALA A 235 3.63 34.94 -14.73
N GLY A 236 3.67 35.08 -13.40
CA GLY A 236 3.04 34.14 -12.47
C GLY A 236 1.52 34.08 -12.65
N ALA A 237 0.85 35.22 -12.80
CA ALA A 237 -0.59 35.28 -13.04
C ALA A 237 -0.98 34.62 -14.37
N VAL A 238 -0.20 34.85 -15.44
CA VAL A 238 -0.37 34.15 -16.73
C VAL A 238 -0.13 32.64 -16.55
N GLY A 239 0.87 32.23 -15.77
CA GLY A 239 1.12 30.83 -15.45
C GLY A 239 -0.06 30.17 -14.75
N VAL A 240 -0.63 30.81 -13.73
CA VAL A 240 -1.85 30.34 -13.05
C VAL A 240 -3.03 30.26 -14.02
N LEU A 241 -3.24 31.30 -14.85
CA LEU A 241 -4.30 31.34 -15.83
C LEU A 241 -4.21 30.15 -16.81
N LEU A 242 -3.01 29.88 -17.34
CA LEU A 242 -2.76 28.77 -18.25
C LEU A 242 -2.98 27.41 -17.58
N LEU A 243 -2.53 27.22 -16.33
CA LEU A 243 -2.72 25.95 -15.61
C LEU A 243 -4.17 25.71 -15.17
N VAL A 244 -4.91 26.74 -14.78
CA VAL A 244 -6.28 26.62 -14.25
C VAL A 244 -7.33 26.64 -15.36
N LEU A 245 -7.17 27.53 -16.34
CA LEU A 245 -8.14 27.68 -17.43
C LEU A 245 -7.77 26.89 -18.69
N GLY A 246 -6.48 26.60 -18.91
CA GLY A 246 -6.02 25.83 -20.06
C GLY A 246 -6.72 24.48 -20.23
N PRO A 247 -6.81 23.63 -19.19
CA PRO A 247 -7.53 22.37 -19.26
C PRO A 247 -9.03 22.54 -19.54
N ARG A 248 -9.66 23.62 -19.05
CA ARG A 248 -11.09 23.92 -19.29
C ARG A 248 -11.35 24.39 -20.73
N MET A 249 -10.42 25.15 -21.30
CA MET A 249 -10.46 25.53 -22.71
C MET A 249 -10.20 24.32 -23.62
N ALA A 250 -9.25 23.44 -23.26
CA ALA A 250 -8.97 22.21 -23.98
C ALA A 250 -10.12 21.18 -23.88
N SER A 251 -10.78 21.06 -22.72
CA SER A 251 -11.91 20.14 -22.54
C SER A 251 -13.17 20.58 -23.28
N GLN A 252 -13.39 21.88 -23.50
CA GLN A 252 -14.48 22.37 -24.35
C GLN A 252 -14.28 22.02 -25.83
N LEU A 253 -13.05 21.77 -26.26
CA LEU A 253 -12.71 21.29 -27.61
C LEU A 253 -12.78 19.76 -27.76
N ASN A 254 -12.61 19.00 -26.67
CA ASN A 254 -12.50 17.53 -26.66
C ASN A 254 -13.72 16.79 -26.05
N ALA A 255 -14.89 17.44 -25.96
CA ALA A 255 -16.07 16.99 -25.20
C ALA A 255 -16.82 15.74 -25.74
N THR A 256 -16.13 14.78 -26.36
CA THR A 256 -16.73 13.53 -26.89
C THR A 256 -16.22 12.24 -26.23
N ALA A 257 -15.33 12.29 -25.24
CA ALA A 257 -14.84 11.07 -24.57
C ALA A 257 -15.30 10.99 -23.10
N THR A 258 -16.25 10.10 -22.83
CA THR A 258 -16.75 9.73 -21.50
C THR A 258 -15.69 8.97 -20.71
N ALA A 259 -15.33 9.48 -19.53
CA ALA A 259 -14.41 8.82 -18.61
C ALA A 259 -15.15 7.74 -17.79
N LEU A 260 -14.66 6.50 -17.88
CA LEU A 260 -15.09 5.37 -17.05
C LEU A 260 -14.44 5.45 -15.64
N PRO A 261 -15.13 4.99 -14.58
CA PRO A 261 -14.56 4.90 -13.24
C PRO A 261 -13.43 3.85 -13.19
N ALA A 262 -12.32 4.23 -12.54
CA ALA A 262 -11.14 3.40 -12.42
C ALA A 262 -11.40 2.18 -11.52
N ASN A 263 -11.20 0.99 -12.10
CA ASN A 263 -11.17 -0.28 -11.38
C ASN A 263 -9.85 -0.38 -10.58
N PRO A 264 -9.85 -0.61 -9.25
CA PRO A 264 -8.63 -0.62 -8.44
C PRO A 264 -7.61 -1.72 -8.77
N THR A 265 -7.99 -2.70 -9.61
CA THR A 265 -7.17 -3.87 -9.96
C THR A 265 -6.63 -3.86 -11.40
N ALA A 266 -6.93 -2.83 -12.20
CA ALA A 266 -6.43 -2.76 -13.57
C ALA A 266 -5.06 -2.07 -13.62
N ALA A 267 -4.02 -2.83 -13.96
CA ALA A 267 -2.72 -2.27 -14.35
C ALA A 267 -2.92 -1.41 -15.61
N VAL A 268 -2.79 -0.09 -15.46
CA VAL A 268 -2.84 0.85 -16.58
C VAL A 268 -1.55 0.69 -17.38
N THR A 269 -1.63 -0.02 -18.50
CA THR A 269 -0.57 -0.04 -19.51
C THR A 269 -0.42 1.36 -20.11
N GLY A 270 0.84 1.81 -20.19
CA GLY A 270 1.20 3.19 -20.49
C GLY A 270 0.71 3.67 -21.86
N ALA A 271 -0.34 4.48 -21.87
CA ALA A 271 -0.61 5.38 -22.98
C ALA A 271 0.41 6.52 -22.94
N ALA A 272 1.19 6.69 -24.02
CA ALA A 272 2.14 7.78 -24.16
C ALA A 272 1.40 9.13 -23.99
N ALA A 273 1.77 9.88 -22.95
CA ALA A 273 1.11 11.13 -22.60
C ALA A 273 1.27 12.15 -23.74
N GLN A 274 0.16 12.54 -24.37
CA GLN A 274 0.13 13.76 -25.18
C GLN A 274 0.53 14.94 -24.30
N VAL A 275 1.49 15.72 -24.79
CA VAL A 275 2.00 16.91 -24.10
C VAL A 275 0.94 18.00 -24.14
N ASP A 276 0.38 18.35 -22.98
CA ASP A 276 -0.57 19.44 -22.84
C ASP A 276 0.15 20.80 -23.00
N PRO A 277 -0.09 21.55 -24.10
CA PRO A 277 0.63 22.78 -24.39
C PRO A 277 0.35 23.88 -23.36
N TYR A 278 -0.81 23.87 -22.70
CA TYR A 278 -1.13 24.82 -21.64
C TYR A 278 -0.36 24.51 -20.34
N LYS A 279 -0.16 23.23 -20.02
CA LYS A 279 0.71 22.82 -18.90
C LYS A 279 2.16 23.24 -19.13
N GLN A 280 2.68 23.05 -20.33
CA GLN A 280 4.04 23.49 -20.67
C GLN A 280 4.17 25.02 -20.64
N GLY A 281 3.23 25.75 -21.24
CA GLY A 281 3.21 27.21 -21.21
C GLY A 281 3.13 27.76 -19.78
N GLY A 282 2.30 27.13 -18.93
CA GLY A 282 2.20 27.46 -17.51
C GLY A 282 3.53 27.28 -16.77
N LEU A 283 4.19 26.14 -16.94
CA LEU A 283 5.49 25.86 -16.33
C LEU A 283 6.59 26.84 -16.76
N ILE A 284 6.63 27.20 -18.05
CA ILE A 284 7.58 28.20 -18.57
C ILE A 284 7.33 29.56 -17.92
N ALA A 285 6.07 29.98 -17.81
CA ALA A 285 5.70 31.25 -17.18
C ALA A 285 6.09 31.30 -15.70
N PHE A 286 5.92 30.19 -14.96
CA PHE A 286 6.43 30.07 -13.59
C PHE A 286 7.96 30.10 -13.51
N GLY A 287 8.66 29.43 -14.42
CA GLY A 287 10.12 29.47 -14.51
C GLY A 287 10.64 30.89 -14.75
N ALA A 288 10.00 31.62 -15.66
CA ALA A 288 10.32 33.03 -15.92
C ALA A 288 10.05 33.93 -14.70
N ALA A 289 8.91 33.73 -14.02
CA ALA A 289 8.59 34.45 -12.80
C ALA A 289 9.65 34.19 -11.70
N ALA A 290 10.04 32.94 -11.49
CA ALA A 290 11.07 32.56 -10.52
C ALA A 290 12.42 33.21 -10.86
N ALA A 291 12.84 33.21 -12.13
CA ALA A 291 14.06 33.87 -12.57
C ALA A 291 14.05 35.39 -12.32
N LEU A 292 12.91 36.05 -12.56
CA LEU A 292 12.74 37.48 -12.29
C LEU A 292 12.73 37.81 -10.80
N PHE A 293 12.17 36.95 -9.95
CA PHE A 293 12.27 37.09 -8.49
C PHE A 293 13.71 36.92 -7.99
N LEU A 294 14.48 35.98 -8.57
CA LEU A 294 15.91 35.84 -8.27
C LEU A 294 16.70 37.08 -8.70
N ALA A 295 16.40 37.64 -9.89
CA ALA A 295 16.99 38.90 -10.34
C ALA A 295 16.64 40.06 -9.39
N ALA A 296 15.40 40.13 -8.92
CA ALA A 296 14.97 41.10 -7.90
C ALA A 296 15.77 40.96 -6.60
N GLY A 297 15.95 39.73 -6.10
CA GLY A 297 16.79 39.46 -4.93
C GLY A 297 18.25 39.89 -5.13
N LEU A 298 18.82 39.60 -6.31
CA LEU A 298 20.18 40.02 -6.66
C LEU A 298 20.32 41.55 -6.68
N MET A 299 19.33 42.27 -7.22
CA MET A 299 19.32 43.72 -7.22
C MET A 299 19.26 44.31 -5.81
N SER A 300 18.48 43.71 -4.91
CA SER A 300 18.48 44.09 -3.49
C SER A 300 19.85 43.84 -2.85
N LEU A 301 20.51 42.72 -3.16
CA LEU A 301 21.85 42.41 -2.67
C LEU A 301 22.90 43.40 -3.17
N LEU A 302 22.87 43.77 -4.46
CA LEU A 302 23.78 44.76 -5.04
C LEU A 302 23.54 46.16 -4.46
N ALA A 303 22.29 46.53 -4.21
CA ALA A 303 21.93 47.85 -3.70
C ALA A 303 22.28 48.03 -2.22
N PHE A 304 21.92 47.07 -1.36
CA PHE A 304 22.06 47.19 0.10
C PHE A 304 23.36 46.55 0.62
N LYS A 305 24.00 45.64 -0.12
CA LYS A 305 25.22 44.93 0.29
C LYS A 305 25.07 44.35 1.71
N LYS A 306 25.96 44.71 2.64
CA LYS A 306 25.92 44.26 4.04
C LYS A 306 24.69 44.78 4.81
N LYS A 307 24.11 45.92 4.42
CA LYS A 307 22.88 46.47 5.05
C LYS A 307 21.64 45.61 4.77
N LEU A 308 21.70 44.67 3.82
CA LEU A 308 20.59 43.74 3.59
C LEU A 308 20.33 42.85 4.83
N ARG A 309 21.34 42.67 5.70
CA ARG A 309 21.22 41.96 6.99
C ARG A 309 20.40 42.74 8.02
N ASP A 310 20.11 44.01 7.77
CA ASP A 310 19.26 44.81 8.65
C ASP A 310 17.79 44.36 8.56
N PHE A 311 17.43 43.47 7.63
CA PHE A 311 16.10 42.89 7.47
C PHE A 311 16.05 41.44 7.99
N ALA A 312 15.24 41.16 9.02
CA ALA A 312 15.15 39.85 9.68
C ALA A 312 14.71 38.75 8.71
N VAL A 313 13.83 39.11 7.78
CA VAL A 313 13.30 38.19 6.77
C VAL A 313 14.41 37.64 5.88
N VAL A 314 15.47 38.42 5.63
CA VAL A 314 16.61 38.02 4.80
C VAL A 314 17.40 36.92 5.49
N ASP A 315 17.63 37.04 6.80
CA ASP A 315 18.33 36.01 7.57
C ASP A 315 17.62 34.65 7.47
N LEU A 316 16.28 34.64 7.62
CA LEU A 316 15.47 33.42 7.51
C LEU A 316 15.45 32.87 6.09
N LEU A 317 15.29 33.73 5.08
CA LEU A 317 15.31 33.32 3.67
C LEU A 317 16.65 32.72 3.25
N VAL A 318 17.76 33.32 3.69
CA VAL A 318 19.10 32.81 3.39
C VAL A 318 19.34 31.48 4.09
N VAL A 319 19.03 31.38 5.39
CA VAL A 319 19.28 30.15 6.16
C VAL A 319 18.43 29.00 5.63
N LEU A 320 17.11 29.19 5.44
CA LEU A 320 16.26 28.13 4.87
C LEU A 320 16.65 27.83 3.42
N GLY A 321 16.88 28.86 2.60
CA GLY A 321 17.23 28.71 1.20
C GLY A 321 18.53 27.94 0.98
N THR A 322 19.55 28.18 1.81
CA THR A 322 20.83 27.45 1.72
C THR A 322 20.68 25.97 2.07
N PHE A 323 19.81 25.58 3.00
CA PHE A 323 19.59 24.15 3.29
C PHE A 323 18.65 23.45 2.29
N VAL A 324 17.76 24.19 1.63
CA VAL A 324 16.90 23.68 0.54
C VAL A 324 17.67 23.48 -0.75
N LEU A 325 18.62 24.38 -1.06
CA LEU A 325 19.26 24.44 -2.38
C LEU A 325 19.93 23.13 -2.84
N PRO A 326 20.71 22.41 -2.00
CA PRO A 326 21.28 21.12 -2.40
C PRO A 326 20.21 20.04 -2.64
N GLN A 327 19.07 20.14 -1.96
CA GLN A 327 17.98 19.16 -2.11
C GLN A 327 17.24 19.32 -3.43
N LEU A 328 17.21 20.54 -3.99
CA LEU A 328 16.63 20.82 -5.31
C LEU A 328 17.34 20.11 -6.46
N THR A 329 18.48 19.44 -6.21
CA THR A 329 19.21 18.59 -7.17
C THR A 329 18.30 17.62 -7.93
N ALA A 330 17.25 17.09 -7.28
CA ALA A 330 16.31 16.18 -7.93
C ALA A 330 15.64 16.80 -9.18
N PHE A 331 15.38 18.12 -9.18
CA PHE A 331 14.74 18.79 -10.31
C PHE A 331 15.63 18.85 -11.57
N PRO A 332 16.87 19.40 -11.53
CA PRO A 332 17.73 19.38 -12.71
C PRO A 332 18.12 17.96 -13.13
N VAL A 333 18.33 17.02 -12.20
CA VAL A 333 18.63 15.63 -12.58
C VAL A 333 17.49 15.03 -13.41
N LYS A 334 16.24 15.19 -12.95
CA LYS A 334 15.06 14.65 -13.64
C LYS A 334 14.74 15.38 -14.95
N TYR A 335 14.72 16.72 -14.93
CA TYR A 335 14.21 17.50 -16.07
C TYR A 335 15.29 18.01 -17.03
N LEU A 336 16.47 18.38 -16.51
CA LEU A 336 17.56 18.90 -17.35
C LEU A 336 18.44 17.76 -17.87
N LEU A 337 18.83 16.82 -17.01
CA LEU A 337 19.67 15.68 -17.39
C LEU A 337 18.88 14.46 -17.87
N LYS A 338 17.55 14.46 -17.73
CA LYS A 338 16.67 13.33 -18.07
C LYS A 338 17.14 12.01 -17.43
N ALA A 339 17.67 12.09 -16.22
CA ALA A 339 18.18 10.97 -15.45
C ALA A 339 17.26 10.70 -14.24
N ASP A 340 17.27 9.47 -13.75
CA ASP A 340 16.49 9.08 -12.58
C ASP A 340 17.19 9.56 -11.29
N PRO A 341 16.58 10.44 -10.48
CA PRO A 341 17.14 10.87 -9.19
C PRO A 341 17.16 9.76 -8.12
N LEU A 342 16.55 8.61 -8.38
CA LEU A 342 16.54 7.41 -7.54
C LEU A 342 17.58 6.36 -7.96
N ASP A 343 18.29 6.58 -9.07
CA ASP A 343 19.37 5.71 -9.52
C ASP A 343 20.63 5.92 -8.66
N TYR A 344 20.79 5.08 -7.65
CA TYR A 344 21.98 5.04 -6.79
C TYR A 344 23.06 4.07 -7.28
N SER A 345 23.00 3.60 -8.53
CA SER A 345 24.14 2.94 -9.16
C SER A 345 25.30 3.92 -9.33
N TRP A 346 26.53 3.40 -9.49
CA TRP A 346 27.70 4.25 -9.74
C TRP A 346 27.50 5.27 -10.88
N PRO A 347 26.97 4.88 -12.07
CA PRO A 347 26.63 5.83 -13.13
C PRO A 347 25.57 6.88 -12.72
N GLY A 348 24.51 6.48 -12.00
CA GLY A 348 23.46 7.38 -11.54
C GLY A 348 23.95 8.41 -10.51
N LEU A 349 24.79 7.97 -9.57
CA LEU A 349 25.44 8.83 -8.59
C LEU A 349 26.36 9.87 -9.23
N LEU A 350 27.10 9.51 -10.28
CA LEU A 350 27.95 10.45 -11.02
C LEU A 350 27.11 11.56 -11.68
N LYS A 351 26.01 11.20 -12.36
CA LYS A 351 25.09 12.17 -12.99
C LYS A 351 24.47 13.10 -11.95
N THR A 352 24.05 12.56 -10.82
CA THR A 352 23.49 13.34 -9.71
C THR A 352 24.53 14.29 -9.11
N SER A 353 25.78 13.84 -8.96
CA SER A 353 26.88 14.63 -8.37
C SER A 353 27.26 15.86 -9.20
N ILE A 354 27.13 15.79 -10.54
CA ILE A 354 27.38 16.93 -11.45
C ILE A 354 26.48 18.13 -11.11
N VAL A 355 25.26 17.87 -10.61
CA VAL A 355 24.31 18.91 -10.20
C VAL A 355 24.44 19.22 -8.70
N PHE A 356 24.56 18.18 -7.87
CA PHE A 356 24.59 18.32 -6.42
C PHE A 356 25.78 19.17 -5.94
N ILE A 357 26.99 18.89 -6.42
CA ILE A 357 28.21 19.56 -5.95
C ILE A 357 28.15 21.07 -6.20
N PRO A 358 27.82 21.57 -7.42
CA PRO A 358 27.65 23.00 -7.64
C PRO A 358 26.59 23.66 -6.76
N LEU A 359 25.42 23.03 -6.58
CA LEU A 359 24.34 23.59 -5.74
C LEU A 359 24.73 23.61 -4.26
N PHE A 360 25.45 22.59 -3.79
CA PHE A 360 26.00 22.53 -2.45
C PHE A 360 27.06 23.60 -2.22
N LEU A 361 28.02 23.76 -3.14
CA LEU A 361 29.04 24.82 -3.05
C LEU A 361 28.42 26.22 -3.12
N LEU A 362 27.38 26.41 -3.94
CA LEU A 362 26.64 27.68 -4.00
C LEU A 362 25.93 27.97 -2.67
N SER A 363 25.31 26.96 -2.05
CA SER A 363 24.71 27.07 -0.72
C SER A 363 25.74 27.50 0.33
N VAL A 364 26.90 26.84 0.37
CA VAL A 364 28.02 27.19 1.26
C VAL A 364 28.48 28.62 1.00
N GLY A 365 28.69 29.00 -0.26
CA GLY A 365 29.13 30.34 -0.66
C GLY A 365 28.16 31.44 -0.21
N ILE A 366 26.85 31.25 -0.41
CA ILE A 366 25.81 32.18 0.03
C ILE A 366 25.81 32.30 1.56
N GLY A 367 25.88 31.17 2.27
CA GLY A 367 25.88 31.13 3.73
C GLY A 367 27.08 31.86 4.36
N LEU A 368 28.28 31.59 3.85
CA LEU A 368 29.52 32.24 4.30
C LEU A 368 29.53 33.74 3.99
N ALA A 369 29.01 34.15 2.83
CA ALA A 369 28.88 35.56 2.47
C ALA A 369 27.83 36.29 3.34
N TRP A 370 26.77 35.61 3.77
CA TRP A 370 25.70 36.19 4.57
C TRP A 370 26.02 36.33 6.05
N ASP A 371 26.55 35.35 6.76
CA ASP A 371 27.07 35.52 8.14
C ASP A 371 27.77 34.22 8.51
N TRP A 372 29.06 34.11 8.19
CA TRP A 372 29.81 32.87 8.38
C TRP A 372 29.76 32.31 9.81
N ARG A 373 29.70 33.16 10.84
CA ARG A 373 29.65 32.70 12.23
C ARG A 373 28.29 32.06 12.54
N LYS A 374 27.20 32.74 12.18
CA LYS A 374 25.86 32.20 12.42
C LYS A 374 25.57 31.01 11.51
N TRP A 375 25.97 31.10 10.26
CA TRP A 375 25.71 30.07 9.26
C TRP A 375 26.47 28.77 9.56
N LEU A 376 27.73 28.81 10.00
CA LEU A 376 28.44 27.59 10.39
C LEU A 376 27.77 26.88 11.58
N VAL A 377 27.27 27.63 12.57
CA VAL A 377 26.50 27.04 13.68
C VAL A 377 25.19 26.46 13.16
N ALA A 378 24.47 27.18 12.30
CA ALA A 378 23.25 26.66 11.68
C ALA A 378 23.51 25.39 10.85
N ALA A 379 24.59 25.34 10.06
CA ALA A 379 24.97 24.18 9.28
C ALA A 379 25.34 22.99 10.17
N GLY A 380 26.09 23.23 11.26
CA GLY A 380 26.38 22.23 12.27
C GLY A 380 25.12 21.66 12.92
N VAL A 381 24.13 22.51 13.23
CA VAL A 381 22.83 22.06 13.77
C VAL A 381 22.05 21.26 12.72
N PHE A 382 21.96 21.74 11.47
CA PHE A 382 21.20 21.08 10.41
C PHE A 382 21.78 19.69 10.09
N TYR A 383 23.05 19.64 9.72
CA TYR A 383 23.72 18.41 9.31
C TYR A 383 24.04 17.49 10.49
N GLY A 384 24.24 18.04 11.69
CA GLY A 384 24.41 17.25 12.92
C GLY A 384 23.16 16.46 13.32
N ILE A 385 21.98 16.87 12.86
CA ILE A 385 20.73 16.10 13.00
C ILE A 385 20.51 15.22 11.76
N PHE A 386 20.62 15.82 10.58
CA PHE A 386 20.27 15.18 9.31
C PHE A 386 21.16 13.97 9.00
N VAL A 387 22.49 14.12 9.09
CA VAL A 387 23.44 13.08 8.67
C VAL A 387 23.33 11.84 9.55
N PRO A 388 23.38 11.92 10.90
CA PRO A 388 23.26 10.71 11.72
C PRO A 388 21.94 9.99 11.51
N LEU A 389 20.82 10.70 11.39
CA LEU A 389 19.50 10.08 11.22
C LEU A 389 19.35 9.37 9.88
N PHE A 390 19.76 9.99 8.77
CA PHE A 390 19.66 9.36 7.45
C PHE A 390 20.68 8.24 7.23
N THR A 391 21.85 8.33 7.87
CA THR A 391 22.90 7.29 7.76
C THR A 391 22.75 6.16 8.78
N THR A 392 21.61 6.08 9.48
CA THR A 392 21.38 5.08 10.54
C THR A 392 22.51 5.07 11.57
N MET A 393 22.83 6.24 12.11
CA MET A 393 23.97 6.47 13.00
C MET A 393 25.30 6.02 12.37
N PHE A 394 25.56 6.46 11.14
CA PHE A 394 26.77 6.19 10.35
C PHE A 394 27.00 4.72 9.93
N THR A 395 26.01 3.84 10.10
CA THR A 395 26.08 2.45 9.64
C THR A 395 25.70 2.27 8.17
N ASN A 396 25.05 3.27 7.56
CA ASN A 396 24.65 3.28 6.15
C ASN A 396 25.00 4.63 5.47
N GLY A 397 26.17 4.73 4.87
CA GLY A 397 26.62 5.96 4.18
C GLY A 397 25.72 6.40 3.01
N GLY A 398 25.11 5.46 2.28
CA GLY A 398 24.20 5.74 1.15
C GLY A 398 22.93 6.48 1.57
N GLY A 399 22.56 6.37 2.85
CA GLY A 399 21.46 7.11 3.46
C GLY A 399 21.52 8.62 3.24
N PHE A 400 22.72 9.23 3.20
CA PHE A 400 22.88 10.66 2.94
C PHE A 400 22.39 11.07 1.55
N ALA A 401 22.73 10.31 0.51
CA ALA A 401 22.32 10.60 -0.87
C ALA A 401 20.80 10.39 -1.06
N SER A 402 20.29 9.27 -0.52
CA SER A 402 18.86 8.97 -0.56
C SER A 402 18.02 10.00 0.22
N GLY A 403 18.53 10.59 1.30
CA GLY A 403 17.85 11.67 2.02
C GLY A 403 17.97 13.04 1.33
N MET A 404 19.16 13.42 0.87
CA MET A 404 19.38 14.75 0.27
C MET A 404 18.73 14.89 -1.11
N VAL A 405 18.75 13.84 -1.93
CA VAL A 405 18.22 13.89 -3.31
C VAL A 405 17.04 12.94 -3.48
N GLY A 406 17.12 11.73 -2.92
CA GLY A 406 16.12 10.68 -3.12
C GLY A 406 14.74 10.98 -2.59
N SER A 407 14.63 11.55 -1.39
CA SER A 407 13.34 11.88 -0.79
C SER A 407 12.54 12.83 -1.68
N LEU A 408 13.16 13.87 -2.23
CA LEU A 408 12.49 14.76 -3.19
C LEU A 408 12.25 14.08 -4.54
N GLY A 409 13.21 13.29 -5.04
CA GLY A 409 13.06 12.53 -6.30
C GLY A 409 11.85 11.59 -6.26
N TYR A 410 11.73 10.82 -5.19
CA TYR A 410 10.62 9.91 -4.96
C TYR A 410 9.30 10.65 -4.80
N TRP A 411 9.29 11.75 -4.04
CA TRP A 411 8.09 12.59 -3.92
C TRP A 411 7.60 13.10 -5.29
N LEU A 412 8.51 13.47 -6.20
CA LEU A 412 8.18 13.89 -7.57
C LEU A 412 7.61 12.74 -8.42
N ASP A 413 8.08 11.51 -8.25
CA ASP A 413 7.55 10.34 -8.97
C ASP A 413 6.15 9.94 -8.46
N GLN A 414 5.92 10.03 -7.14
CA GLN A 414 4.61 9.72 -6.56
C GLN A 414 3.49 10.66 -7.06
N GLN A 415 3.82 11.89 -7.49
CA GLN A 415 2.83 12.79 -8.08
C GLN A 415 2.19 12.23 -9.36
N SER A 416 2.90 11.39 -10.13
CA SER A 416 2.32 10.74 -11.32
C SER A 416 1.50 9.49 -11.02
N VAL A 417 1.78 8.80 -9.90
CA VAL A 417 1.07 7.57 -9.50
C VAL A 417 -0.36 7.89 -9.06
N ASN A 418 -0.59 9.04 -8.42
CA ASN A 418 -1.92 9.49 -7.98
C ASN A 418 -2.68 8.39 -7.20
N ARG A 419 -2.02 7.77 -6.21
CA ARG A 419 -2.61 6.70 -5.39
C ARG A 419 -3.97 7.15 -4.82
N GLY A 420 -4.98 6.32 -5.02
CA GLY A 420 -6.37 6.61 -4.62
C GLY A 420 -7.08 7.67 -5.46
N SER A 421 -6.43 8.40 -6.36
CA SER A 421 -7.04 9.31 -7.36
C SER A 421 -8.11 10.27 -6.81
N GLN A 422 -7.95 10.73 -5.56
CA GLN A 422 -8.98 11.50 -4.88
C GLN A 422 -9.28 12.82 -5.62
N PRO A 423 -10.55 13.29 -5.63
CA PRO A 423 -10.92 14.51 -6.30
C PRO A 423 -10.34 15.77 -5.61
N TRP A 424 -10.26 16.88 -6.35
CA TRP A 424 -9.71 18.15 -5.82
C TRP A 424 -10.48 18.70 -4.61
N TYR A 425 -11.76 18.36 -4.48
CA TYR A 425 -12.63 18.79 -3.39
C TYR A 425 -12.60 17.87 -2.15
N TYR A 426 -11.76 16.83 -2.17
CA TYR A 426 -11.73 15.78 -1.15
C TYR A 426 -11.58 16.34 0.28
N TYR A 427 -10.61 17.24 0.52
CA TYR A 427 -10.42 17.81 1.85
C TYR A 427 -11.54 18.78 2.25
N LEU A 428 -11.89 19.70 1.34
CA LEU A 428 -12.79 20.82 1.66
C LEU A 428 -14.24 20.40 1.83
N PHE A 429 -14.73 19.46 1.00
CA PHE A 429 -16.15 19.08 0.98
C PHE A 429 -16.42 17.72 1.62
N VAL A 430 -15.41 16.86 1.80
CA VAL A 430 -15.60 15.54 2.43
C VAL A 430 -15.00 15.54 3.85
N LEU A 431 -13.69 15.70 3.99
CA LEU A 431 -13.00 15.44 5.26
C LEU A 431 -13.20 16.54 6.32
N LEU A 432 -12.97 17.82 5.98
CA LEU A 432 -13.11 18.91 6.95
C LEU A 432 -14.53 19.04 7.51
N PRO A 433 -15.62 18.97 6.71
CA PRO A 433 -16.98 19.05 7.25
C PRO A 433 -17.39 17.85 8.11
N LEU A 434 -16.80 16.68 7.86
CA LEU A 434 -17.12 15.45 8.57
C LEU A 434 -16.44 15.33 9.95
N TYR A 435 -15.27 15.96 10.10
CA TYR A 435 -14.43 15.82 11.29
C TYR A 435 -14.08 17.15 11.97
N GLU A 436 -13.71 18.18 11.22
CA GLU A 436 -13.05 19.39 11.75
C GLU A 436 -13.95 20.63 11.67
N TYR A 437 -15.23 20.47 12.00
CA TYR A 437 -16.20 21.57 11.97
C TYR A 437 -15.87 22.71 12.94
N LEU A 438 -15.35 22.41 14.15
CA LEU A 438 -14.96 23.47 15.09
C LEU A 438 -13.77 24.31 14.58
N PRO A 439 -12.63 23.72 14.16
CA PRO A 439 -11.56 24.50 13.55
C PRO A 439 -11.97 25.19 12.26
N LEU A 440 -12.82 24.56 11.42
CA LEU A 440 -13.32 25.16 10.18
C LEU A 440 -14.17 26.41 10.45
N ILE A 441 -15.21 26.29 11.30
CA ILE A 441 -16.09 27.42 11.67
C ILE A 441 -15.29 28.48 12.43
N GLY A 442 -14.39 28.08 13.33
CA GLY A 442 -13.52 29.00 14.06
C GLY A 442 -12.55 29.76 13.15
N GLY A 443 -11.98 29.10 12.14
CA GLY A 443 -11.14 29.73 11.12
C GLY A 443 -11.92 30.72 10.25
N LEU A 444 -13.14 30.37 9.82
CA LEU A 444 -14.02 31.30 9.11
C LEU A 444 -14.39 32.50 9.98
N THR A 445 -14.69 32.27 11.26
CA THR A 445 -14.97 33.35 12.23
C THR A 445 -13.75 34.26 12.39
N ALA A 446 -12.55 33.70 12.48
CA ALA A 446 -11.31 34.48 12.53
C ALA A 446 -11.13 35.35 11.29
N ALA A 447 -11.38 34.78 10.10
CA ALA A 447 -11.32 35.50 8.83
C ALA A 447 -12.36 36.63 8.76
N SER A 448 -13.60 36.38 9.19
CA SER A 448 -14.67 37.40 9.24
C SER A 448 -14.32 38.54 10.20
N ILE A 449 -13.79 38.24 11.39
CA ILE A 449 -13.32 39.25 12.35
C ILE A 449 -12.17 40.07 11.74
N GLY A 450 -11.21 39.40 11.10
CA GLY A 450 -10.07 40.06 10.42
C GLY A 450 -10.53 41.01 9.31
N LEU A 451 -11.43 40.54 8.45
CA LEU A 451 -12.00 41.31 7.35
C LEU A 451 -12.82 42.51 7.86
N TRP A 452 -13.63 42.31 8.90
CA TRP A 452 -14.39 43.40 9.52
C TRP A 452 -13.49 44.47 10.14
N ARG A 453 -12.40 44.07 10.82
CA ARG A 453 -11.41 45.01 11.36
C ARG A 453 -10.70 45.79 10.25
N PHE A 454 -10.42 45.14 9.12
CA PHE A 454 -9.80 45.76 7.95
C PHE A 454 -10.73 46.81 7.29
N PHE A 455 -12.01 46.50 7.10
CA PHE A 455 -12.95 47.48 6.53
C PHE A 455 -13.33 48.59 7.49
N LYS A 456 -13.34 48.32 8.80
CA LYS A 456 -13.61 49.35 9.82
C LYS A 456 -12.42 50.29 10.04
N SER A 457 -11.22 49.94 9.56
CA SER A 457 -10.02 50.75 9.81
C SER A 457 -9.89 52.03 8.97
N ASP A 458 -10.90 52.45 8.20
CA ASP A 458 -10.84 53.71 7.44
C ASP A 458 -11.86 54.76 7.90
N THR A 459 -11.38 55.87 8.48
CA THR A 459 -11.73 57.29 8.13
C THR A 459 -11.20 58.38 9.07
N GLN A 460 -10.61 58.09 10.25
CA GLN A 460 -10.13 59.17 11.15
C GLN A 460 -8.61 59.25 11.38
N THR A 461 -7.82 58.26 10.95
CA THR A 461 -6.35 58.28 11.14
C THR A 461 -5.55 58.36 9.84
N ALA A 462 -6.19 58.47 8.68
CA ALA A 462 -5.48 58.70 7.41
C ALA A 462 -4.90 60.13 7.31
N GLY A 463 -5.35 61.07 8.16
CA GLY A 463 -4.89 62.47 8.16
C GLY A 463 -3.66 62.78 9.03
N ASN A 464 -3.29 61.92 9.99
CA ASN A 464 -2.24 62.21 10.98
C ASN A 464 -1.05 61.22 10.96
N VAL A 465 -0.90 60.40 9.92
CA VAL A 465 0.26 59.47 9.79
C VAL A 465 1.38 60.07 8.91
N LEU A 466 1.34 61.39 8.64
CA LEU A 466 2.33 62.11 7.84
C LEU A 466 3.11 63.20 8.60
N GLU A 467 3.18 63.13 9.93
CA GLU A 467 4.25 63.81 10.67
C GLU A 467 5.20 62.75 11.25
N VAL A 468 6.28 62.51 10.50
CA VAL A 468 7.48 61.86 11.01
C VAL A 468 8.16 62.89 11.91
N ASP A 469 7.90 62.81 13.21
CA ASP A 469 8.75 63.50 14.20
C ASP A 469 10.13 62.81 14.20
N THR A 470 11.16 63.58 13.85
CA THR A 470 12.51 63.08 13.52
C THR A 470 13.44 63.02 14.72
N THR A 471 12.92 62.98 15.95
CA THR A 471 13.77 63.17 17.15
C THR A 471 13.75 62.06 18.20
N GLU A 472 13.05 60.94 18.01
CA GLU A 472 13.14 59.79 18.92
C GLU A 472 13.74 58.53 18.27
N THR A 473 14.74 57.96 18.94
CA THR A 473 15.39 56.68 18.61
C THR A 473 14.36 55.57 18.29
N PRO A 474 14.55 54.76 17.23
CA PRO A 474 13.56 53.81 16.77
C PRO A 474 13.53 52.56 17.68
N THR A 475 12.78 52.60 18.78
CA THR A 475 12.46 51.44 19.63
C THR A 475 11.02 50.95 19.46
N HIS A 476 10.36 51.25 18.34
CA HIS A 476 9.11 50.58 17.97
C HIS A 476 9.40 49.28 17.21
N ALA A 477 9.59 48.20 17.96
CA ALA A 477 9.60 46.83 17.44
C ALA A 477 8.29 46.56 16.68
N ARG A 478 8.34 46.50 15.36
CA ARG A 478 7.19 46.11 14.53
C ARG A 478 6.80 44.67 14.88
N HIS A 479 5.61 44.48 15.44
CA HIS A 479 5.07 43.15 15.74
C HIS A 479 4.91 42.33 14.46
N PHE A 480 5.37 41.07 14.48
CA PHE A 480 5.20 40.14 13.37
C PHE A 480 3.69 39.84 13.15
N PRO A 481 3.17 39.85 11.91
CA PRO A 481 1.74 39.64 11.65
C PRO A 481 1.36 38.14 11.73
N ALA A 482 1.46 37.55 12.92
CA ALA A 482 1.29 36.11 13.17
C ALA A 482 -0.07 35.56 12.70
N LEU A 483 -1.15 36.33 12.87
CA LEU A 483 -2.48 35.93 12.43
C LEU A 483 -2.62 35.93 10.89
N LEU A 484 -2.02 36.92 10.22
CA LEU A 484 -1.99 36.96 8.75
C LEU A 484 -1.20 35.78 8.20
N PHE A 485 -0.06 35.47 8.82
CA PHE A 485 0.72 34.28 8.49
C PHE A 485 -0.09 33.00 8.67
N THR A 486 -0.79 32.85 9.80
CA THR A 486 -1.56 31.64 10.08
C THR A 486 -2.75 31.50 9.11
N GLY A 487 -3.42 32.60 8.75
CA GLY A 487 -4.44 32.62 7.69
C GLY A 487 -3.90 32.24 6.32
N TYR A 488 -2.75 32.81 5.94
CA TYR A 488 -2.03 32.41 4.72
C TYR A 488 -1.67 30.92 4.74
N TRP A 489 -1.20 30.41 5.88
CA TRP A 489 -0.83 29.00 6.05
C TRP A 489 -2.04 28.07 5.85
N VAL A 490 -3.22 28.40 6.39
CA VAL A 490 -4.46 27.62 6.12
C VAL A 490 -4.75 27.56 4.62
N VAL A 491 -4.78 28.72 3.96
CA VAL A 491 -5.13 28.80 2.53
C VAL A 491 -4.14 28.02 1.68
N MET A 492 -2.84 28.21 1.92
CA MET A 492 -1.81 27.52 1.17
C MET A 492 -1.76 26.02 1.45
N ALA A 493 -1.99 25.59 2.69
CA ALA A 493 -2.11 24.17 3.01
C ALA A 493 -3.28 23.56 2.23
N LEU A 494 -4.46 24.18 2.29
CA LEU A 494 -5.63 23.71 1.56
C LEU A 494 -5.36 23.60 0.06
N LEU A 495 -4.76 24.63 -0.55
CA LEU A 495 -4.43 24.62 -1.99
C LEU A 495 -3.36 23.58 -2.33
N ALA A 496 -2.25 23.55 -1.60
CA ALA A 496 -1.12 22.66 -1.90
C ALA A 496 -1.53 21.19 -1.82
N TYR A 497 -2.23 20.77 -0.76
CA TYR A 497 -2.66 19.38 -0.62
C TYR A 497 -3.81 19.04 -1.59
N SER A 498 -4.69 19.98 -1.94
CA SER A 498 -5.77 19.74 -2.91
C SER A 498 -5.28 19.64 -4.36
N ILE A 499 -4.13 20.23 -4.67
CA ILE A 499 -3.50 20.19 -6.00
C ILE A 499 -2.50 19.03 -6.11
N ALA A 500 -1.86 18.63 -5.01
CA ALA A 500 -0.95 17.49 -4.99
C ALA A 500 -1.62 16.24 -5.59
N GLY A 501 -0.84 15.47 -6.35
CA GLY A 501 -1.30 14.26 -7.02
C GLY A 501 -1.75 13.20 -6.02
N GLU A 502 -0.87 12.86 -5.07
CA GLU A 502 -1.22 11.99 -3.95
C GLU A 502 -2.06 12.75 -2.91
N LYS A 503 -3.31 12.31 -2.75
CA LYS A 503 -4.27 12.88 -1.79
C LYS A 503 -4.76 11.80 -0.86
N MET A 504 -4.59 12.01 0.43
CA MET A 504 -4.79 10.99 1.45
C MET A 504 -5.32 11.61 2.74
N PRO A 505 -6.18 10.91 3.51
CA PRO A 505 -6.85 11.48 4.68
C PRO A 505 -5.89 12.13 5.68
N TRP A 506 -4.74 11.52 5.96
CA TRP A 506 -3.78 12.00 6.95
C TRP A 506 -3.21 13.39 6.63
N LEU A 507 -3.19 13.79 5.35
CA LEU A 507 -2.70 15.12 4.97
C LEU A 507 -3.60 16.24 5.50
N THR A 508 -4.84 15.92 5.89
CA THR A 508 -5.76 16.87 6.53
C THR A 508 -5.20 17.40 7.85
N VAL A 509 -4.35 16.65 8.57
CA VAL A 509 -3.67 17.12 9.80
C VAL A 509 -2.94 18.45 9.55
N HIS A 510 -2.32 18.60 8.38
CA HIS A 510 -1.55 19.78 8.02
C HIS A 510 -2.41 21.00 7.67
N ILE A 511 -3.69 20.78 7.32
CA ILE A 511 -4.69 21.83 7.09
C ILE A 511 -5.33 22.22 8.44
N THR A 512 -5.64 21.21 9.26
CA THR A 512 -6.26 21.36 10.58
C THR A 512 -5.36 22.10 11.57
N LEU A 513 -4.04 21.87 11.54
CA LEU A 513 -3.09 22.50 12.45
C LEU A 513 -3.21 24.05 12.49
N PRO A 514 -3.01 24.78 11.38
CA PRO A 514 -3.17 26.23 11.39
C PRO A 514 -4.63 26.68 11.60
N LEU A 515 -5.63 25.86 11.23
CA LEU A 515 -7.05 26.13 11.53
C LEU A 515 -7.32 26.14 13.04
N ILE A 516 -6.74 25.20 13.79
CA ILE A 516 -6.86 25.14 15.27
C ILE A 516 -6.31 26.42 15.91
N LEU A 517 -5.17 26.92 15.42
CA LEU A 517 -4.57 28.16 15.94
C LEU A 517 -5.48 29.37 15.72
N LEU A 518 -6.06 29.50 14.51
CA LEU A 518 -7.01 30.59 14.20
C LEU A 518 -8.32 30.46 14.98
N ALA A 519 -8.86 29.25 15.09
CA ALA A 519 -10.06 28.98 15.86
C ALA A 519 -9.87 29.29 17.34
N GLY A 520 -8.72 28.89 17.90
CA GLY A 520 -8.34 29.23 19.27
C GLY A 520 -8.27 30.74 19.50
N TRP A 521 -7.61 31.48 18.59
CA TRP A 521 -7.60 32.94 18.65
C TRP A 521 -9.02 33.55 18.59
N ALA A 522 -9.85 33.15 17.62
CA ALA A 522 -11.20 33.69 17.47
C ALA A 522 -12.07 33.39 18.70
N ALA A 523 -12.03 32.16 19.22
CA ALA A 523 -12.75 31.78 20.42
C ALA A 523 -12.24 32.56 21.65
N GLY A 524 -10.93 32.78 21.74
CA GLY A 524 -10.32 33.64 22.76
C GLY A 524 -10.84 35.07 22.71
N GLN A 525 -10.91 35.68 21.53
CA GLN A 525 -11.46 37.04 21.35
C GLN A 525 -12.94 37.13 21.77
N ILE A 526 -13.73 36.09 21.54
CA ILE A 526 -15.13 36.04 21.97
C ILE A 526 -15.21 35.96 23.50
N VAL A 527 -14.48 35.03 24.10
CA VAL A 527 -14.48 34.76 25.55
C VAL A 527 -13.96 35.93 26.38
N GLU A 528 -12.92 36.61 25.89
CA GLU A 528 -12.34 37.80 26.54
C GLU A 528 -13.22 39.04 26.39
N ALA A 529 -14.09 39.10 25.36
CA ALA A 529 -15.01 40.22 25.14
C ALA A 529 -16.30 40.14 25.97
N ILE A 530 -16.58 39.00 26.62
CA ILE A 530 -17.75 38.82 27.50
C ILE A 530 -17.50 39.57 28.81
N ASP A 531 -18.45 40.41 29.21
CA ASP A 531 -18.46 41.00 30.54
C ASP A 531 -18.91 39.95 31.57
N TRP A 532 -17.95 39.26 32.17
CA TRP A 532 -18.19 38.22 33.17
C TRP A 532 -18.88 38.74 34.46
N LYS A 533 -18.80 40.04 34.75
CA LYS A 533 -19.51 40.65 35.89
C LYS A 533 -20.98 40.84 35.55
N ALA A 534 -21.28 41.36 34.36
CA ALA A 534 -22.65 41.44 33.83
C ALA A 534 -23.26 40.04 33.65
N PHE A 535 -22.49 39.07 33.17
CA PHE A 535 -22.92 37.68 33.01
C PHE A 535 -23.49 37.09 34.32
N ARG A 536 -22.79 37.30 35.44
CA ARG A 536 -23.21 36.80 36.76
C ARG A 536 -24.31 37.64 37.40
N LYS A 537 -24.24 38.98 37.31
CA LYS A 537 -25.13 39.89 38.06
C LYS A 537 -26.40 40.33 37.33
N GLN A 538 -26.41 40.33 35.99
CA GLN A 538 -27.50 40.87 35.17
C GLN A 538 -28.29 39.78 34.41
N LEU A 539 -28.33 38.55 34.94
CA LEU A 539 -28.97 37.39 34.29
C LEU A 539 -28.35 36.98 32.95
N GLY A 540 -27.05 37.23 32.71
CA GLY A 540 -26.41 36.76 31.47
C GLY A 540 -26.34 35.23 31.35
N TRP A 541 -26.33 34.52 32.48
CA TRP A 541 -26.51 33.06 32.49
C TRP A 541 -27.86 32.61 31.90
N ALA A 542 -28.93 33.43 32.04
CA ALA A 542 -30.21 33.12 31.41
C ALA A 542 -30.15 33.32 29.89
N ALA A 543 -29.35 34.26 29.39
CA ALA A 543 -29.08 34.39 27.95
C ALA A 543 -28.34 33.17 27.39
N ALA A 544 -27.44 32.56 28.17
CA ALA A 544 -26.75 31.32 27.79
C ALA A 544 -27.69 30.10 27.69
N LEU A 545 -28.86 30.14 28.32
CA LEU A 545 -29.86 29.07 28.25
C LEU A 545 -30.95 29.38 27.20
N VAL A 546 -31.57 30.56 27.31
CA VAL A 546 -32.75 30.92 26.49
C VAL A 546 -32.37 31.07 25.03
N ALA A 547 -31.26 31.74 24.72
CA ALA A 547 -30.92 32.04 23.33
C ALA A 547 -30.57 30.79 22.50
N PRO A 548 -29.72 29.85 22.97
CA PRO A 548 -29.45 28.61 22.24
C PRO A 548 -30.69 27.71 22.14
N LEU A 549 -31.53 27.64 23.19
CA LEU A 549 -32.79 26.88 23.13
C LEU A 549 -33.76 27.46 22.11
N THR A 550 -33.84 28.79 22.01
CA THR A 550 -34.64 29.48 20.99
C THR A 550 -34.12 29.16 19.60
N LEU A 551 -32.80 29.24 19.39
CA LEU A 551 -32.16 28.91 18.12
C LEU A 551 -32.36 27.43 17.75
N TYR A 552 -32.22 26.52 18.71
CA TYR A 552 -32.52 25.10 18.52
C TYR A 552 -33.98 24.89 18.15
N GLY A 553 -34.93 25.56 18.82
CA GLY A 553 -36.34 25.51 18.48
C GLY A 553 -36.62 25.98 17.06
N ILE A 554 -35.96 27.06 16.60
CA ILE A 554 -36.07 27.55 15.22
C ILE A 554 -35.53 26.49 14.24
N LEU A 555 -34.32 25.99 14.48
CA LEU A 555 -33.68 24.98 13.63
C LEU A 555 -34.48 23.67 13.60
N PHE A 556 -35.03 23.25 14.73
CA PHE A 556 -35.86 22.05 14.84
C PHE A 556 -37.20 22.23 14.14
N ALA A 557 -37.87 23.38 14.27
CA ALA A 557 -39.07 23.70 13.51
C ALA A 557 -38.82 23.69 12.00
N LEU A 558 -37.69 24.25 11.55
CA LEU A 558 -37.26 24.20 10.16
C LEU A 558 -36.93 22.76 9.72
N ALA A 559 -36.29 21.96 10.56
CA ALA A 559 -35.98 20.57 10.27
C ALA A 559 -37.24 19.71 10.10
N GLN A 560 -38.28 19.95 10.91
CA GLN A 560 -39.59 19.30 10.74
C GLN A 560 -40.27 19.76 9.43
N LEU A 561 -40.25 21.06 9.13
CA LEU A 561 -40.82 21.61 7.90
C LEU A 561 -40.16 21.02 6.63
N LEU A 562 -38.85 20.83 6.70
CA LEU A 562 -38.03 20.36 5.58
C LEU A 562 -37.76 18.84 5.64
N GLY A 563 -38.37 18.11 6.57
CA GLY A 563 -38.12 16.69 6.81
C GLY A 563 -38.83 15.76 5.82
N ALA A 564 -38.64 14.45 5.98
CA ALA A 564 -39.29 13.43 5.15
C ALA A 564 -40.82 13.37 5.37
N THR A 565 -41.26 13.74 6.57
CA THR A 565 -42.66 13.84 6.97
C THR A 565 -42.98 15.24 7.48
N PRO A 566 -43.30 16.21 6.59
CA PRO A 566 -43.65 17.56 6.99
C PRO A 566 -44.86 17.61 7.93
N PRO A 567 -45.05 18.69 8.72
CA PRO A 567 -46.25 18.85 9.54
C PRO A 567 -47.50 19.05 8.67
N PHE A 568 -48.67 18.75 9.24
CA PHE A 568 -50.00 18.91 8.64
C PHE A 568 -50.29 18.03 7.39
N GLN A 569 -49.66 16.85 7.29
CA GLN A 569 -49.79 15.95 6.13
C GLN A 569 -50.93 14.92 6.23
N GLY A 570 -51.51 14.70 7.41
CA GLY A 570 -52.59 13.75 7.60
C GLY A 570 -52.75 13.26 9.05
N ASN A 571 -53.41 12.12 9.23
CA ASN A 571 -53.85 11.60 10.53
C ASN A 571 -53.17 10.28 10.94
N THR A 572 -52.12 9.84 10.24
CA THR A 572 -51.30 8.71 10.72
C THR A 572 -50.50 9.14 11.96
N LEU A 573 -50.11 8.18 12.80
CA LEU A 573 -49.37 8.47 14.05
C LEU A 573 -48.09 9.28 13.79
N GLU A 574 -47.34 8.93 12.74
CA GLU A 574 -46.11 9.62 12.35
C GLU A 574 -46.36 11.07 11.90
N GLN A 575 -47.39 11.30 11.08
CA GLN A 575 -47.77 12.64 10.60
C GLN A 575 -48.30 13.54 11.74
N LEU A 576 -49.05 12.96 12.68
CA LEU A 576 -49.51 13.67 13.88
C LEU A 576 -48.34 14.02 14.80
N GLN A 577 -47.39 13.11 14.98
CA GLN A 577 -46.17 13.36 15.75
C GLN A 577 -45.33 14.51 15.15
N ALA A 578 -45.15 14.53 13.83
CA ALA A 578 -44.44 15.62 13.15
C ALA A 578 -45.15 16.97 13.34
N THR A 579 -46.49 16.98 13.22
CA THR A 579 -47.32 18.18 13.43
C THR A 579 -47.22 18.70 14.87
N MET A 580 -47.37 17.82 15.86
CA MET A 580 -47.27 18.20 17.27
C MET A 580 -45.85 18.66 17.63
N SER A 581 -44.83 17.99 17.11
CA SER A 581 -43.42 18.38 17.30
C SER A 581 -43.13 19.78 16.73
N PHE A 582 -43.69 20.09 15.56
CA PHE A 582 -43.57 21.41 14.95
C PHE A 582 -44.28 22.50 15.77
N ILE A 583 -45.53 22.27 16.22
CA ILE A 583 -46.27 23.23 17.04
C ILE A 583 -45.55 23.48 18.38
N MET A 584 -45.10 22.42 19.05
CA MET A 584 -44.33 22.55 20.29
C MET A 584 -43.05 23.35 20.07
N ALA A 585 -42.31 23.08 18.98
CA ALA A 585 -41.14 23.86 18.63
C ALA A 585 -41.47 25.35 18.45
N LEU A 586 -42.56 25.69 17.76
CA LEU A 586 -42.99 27.07 17.56
C LEU A 586 -43.34 27.77 18.90
N LEU A 587 -44.03 27.09 19.81
CA LEU A 587 -44.32 27.61 21.15
C LEU A 587 -43.03 27.88 21.95
N PHE A 588 -42.05 26.97 21.87
CA PHE A 588 -40.73 27.17 22.46
C PHE A 588 -39.99 28.38 21.86
N VAL A 589 -40.09 28.58 20.53
CA VAL A 589 -39.50 29.74 19.85
C VAL A 589 -40.14 31.04 20.30
N ILE A 590 -41.47 31.08 20.42
CA ILE A 590 -42.20 32.28 20.90
C ILE A 590 -41.81 32.59 22.35
N GLY A 591 -41.83 31.59 23.25
CA GLY A 591 -41.41 31.77 24.63
C GLY A 591 -39.95 32.22 24.75
N GLY A 592 -39.08 31.65 23.91
CA GLY A 592 -37.69 32.03 23.78
C GLY A 592 -37.49 33.49 23.32
N ALA A 593 -38.23 33.92 22.27
CA ALA A 593 -38.19 35.28 21.77
C ALA A 593 -38.67 36.31 22.82
N VAL A 594 -39.71 35.99 23.57
CA VAL A 594 -40.18 36.81 24.71
C VAL A 594 -39.09 36.88 25.79
N GLY A 595 -38.48 35.75 26.15
CA GLY A 595 -37.37 35.71 27.10
C GLY A 595 -36.18 36.57 26.64
N MET A 596 -35.82 36.51 25.36
CA MET A 596 -34.76 37.32 24.75
C MET A 596 -35.08 38.82 24.77
N TYR A 597 -36.32 39.20 24.52
CA TYR A 597 -36.77 40.59 24.63
C TYR A 597 -36.55 41.12 26.06
N PHE A 598 -36.95 40.38 27.09
CA PHE A 598 -36.73 40.79 28.47
C PHE A 598 -35.24 40.84 28.85
N LEU A 599 -34.43 39.91 28.34
CA LEU A 599 -32.98 39.92 28.54
C LEU A 599 -32.29 41.11 27.89
N SER A 600 -32.76 41.54 26.71
CA SER A 600 -32.21 42.70 25.99
C SER A 600 -32.40 44.04 26.73
N ARG A 601 -33.36 44.11 27.67
CA ARG A 601 -33.51 45.27 28.55
C ARG A 601 -32.45 45.34 29.66
N ARG A 602 -31.74 44.23 29.93
CA ARG A 602 -30.73 44.13 30.99
C ARG A 602 -29.31 43.96 30.45
N LEU A 603 -29.15 43.27 29.31
CA LEU A 603 -27.88 43.09 28.61
C LEU A 603 -27.95 43.68 27.21
N ALA A 604 -26.88 44.34 26.80
CA ALA A 604 -26.74 44.79 25.42
C ALA A 604 -26.77 43.61 24.44
N TRP A 605 -27.41 43.78 23.28
CA TRP A 605 -27.47 42.76 22.21
C TRP A 605 -26.10 42.21 21.81
N ARG A 606 -25.05 43.03 21.87
CA ARG A 606 -23.67 42.58 21.64
C ARG A 606 -23.21 41.54 22.66
N GLN A 607 -23.51 41.73 23.95
CA GLN A 607 -23.14 40.78 25.01
C GLN A 607 -23.95 39.49 24.89
N ILE A 608 -25.25 39.60 24.57
CA ILE A 608 -26.09 38.43 24.25
C ILE A 608 -25.49 37.64 23.08
N GLY A 609 -25.10 38.32 22.00
CA GLY A 609 -24.46 37.70 20.83
C GLY A 609 -23.15 36.97 21.19
N LEU A 610 -22.27 37.59 21.98
CA LEU A 610 -21.03 36.95 22.43
C LEU A 610 -21.27 35.71 23.29
N ILE A 611 -22.24 35.76 24.21
CA ILE A 611 -22.63 34.62 25.04
C ILE A 611 -23.17 33.48 24.17
N VAL A 612 -24.05 33.80 23.20
CA VAL A 612 -24.58 32.82 22.24
C VAL A 612 -23.47 32.19 21.43
N SER A 613 -22.54 32.98 20.90
CA SER A 613 -21.38 32.47 20.16
C SER A 613 -20.50 31.57 21.02
N ALA A 614 -20.27 31.91 22.29
CA ALA A 614 -19.51 31.07 23.21
C ALA A 614 -20.22 29.73 23.51
N VAL A 615 -21.55 29.74 23.72
CA VAL A 615 -22.33 28.51 23.93
C VAL A 615 -22.38 27.65 22.67
N ALA A 616 -22.56 28.26 21.49
CA ALA A 616 -22.49 27.55 20.21
C ALA A 616 -21.10 26.94 20.00
N GLY A 617 -20.04 27.68 20.32
CA GLY A 617 -18.65 27.20 20.31
C GLY A 617 -18.44 26.02 21.26
N LEU A 618 -19.00 26.05 22.47
CA LEU A 618 -18.98 24.92 23.42
C LEU A 618 -19.73 23.71 22.87
N GLY A 619 -20.91 23.91 22.27
CA GLY A 619 -21.67 22.84 21.62
C GLY A 619 -20.89 22.18 20.47
N LEU A 620 -20.23 22.99 19.64
CA LEU A 620 -19.31 22.50 18.61
C LEU A 620 -18.11 21.76 19.21
N ALA A 621 -17.54 22.23 20.33
CA ALA A 621 -16.46 21.54 21.02
C ALA A 621 -16.89 20.17 21.57
N LEU A 622 -18.08 20.08 22.18
CA LEU A 622 -18.63 18.81 22.66
C LEU A 622 -18.92 17.85 21.51
N LEU A 623 -19.47 18.36 20.40
CA LEU A 623 -19.65 17.59 19.18
C LEU A 623 -18.28 17.10 18.67
N THR A 624 -17.28 17.98 18.60
CA THR A 624 -15.91 17.68 18.11
C THR A 624 -15.27 16.58 18.95
N ALA A 625 -15.37 16.71 20.27
CA ALA A 625 -14.91 15.69 21.21
C ALA A 625 -15.65 14.36 21.01
N ARG A 626 -16.97 14.38 20.81
CA ARG A 626 -17.75 13.17 20.49
C ARG A 626 -17.24 12.52 19.20
N THR A 627 -17.11 13.26 18.10
CA THR A 627 -16.61 12.72 16.83
C THR A 627 -15.20 12.16 16.98
N ALA A 628 -14.33 12.84 17.74
CA ALA A 628 -12.98 12.36 18.01
C ALA A 628 -12.99 11.05 18.81
N ILE A 629 -13.88 10.94 19.81
CA ILE A 629 -14.04 9.72 20.60
C ILE A 629 -14.57 8.57 19.72
N TYR A 630 -15.58 8.82 18.89
CA TYR A 630 -16.13 7.81 17.99
C TYR A 630 -15.04 7.29 17.03
N ALA A 631 -14.33 8.19 16.35
CA ALA A 631 -13.29 7.81 15.40
C ALA A 631 -12.10 7.10 16.05
N ALA A 632 -11.71 7.47 17.27
CA ALA A 632 -10.49 6.95 17.92
C ALA A 632 -10.71 5.78 18.88
N TYR A 633 -11.92 5.55 19.41
CA TYR A 633 -12.18 4.51 20.43
C TYR A 633 -13.38 3.61 20.16
N ILE A 634 -14.31 4.01 19.27
CA ILE A 634 -15.51 3.20 19.00
C ILE A 634 -15.36 2.53 17.63
N ASN A 635 -15.19 3.35 16.58
CA ASN A 635 -15.14 2.93 15.19
C ASN A 635 -13.69 2.80 14.67
N TYR A 636 -12.71 2.58 15.54
CA TYR A 636 -11.28 2.73 15.20
C TYR A 636 -10.79 1.71 14.16
N ASP A 637 -11.40 0.52 14.13
CA ASP A 637 -11.17 -0.49 13.11
C ASP A 637 -12.27 -0.48 12.02
N ASP A 638 -13.47 0.02 12.31
CA ASP A 638 -14.65 -0.02 11.43
C ASP A 638 -14.52 0.84 10.14
N GLN A 639 -15.30 0.47 9.12
CA GLN A 639 -15.29 1.12 7.78
C GLN A 639 -16.14 2.33 7.60
N THR A 640 -16.86 2.67 8.64
CA THR A 640 -17.80 3.77 8.61
C THR A 640 -17.07 5.13 8.68
N GLU A 641 -15.75 5.14 8.92
CA GLU A 641 -14.93 6.35 9.02
C GLU A 641 -14.09 6.61 7.75
N PHE A 642 -14.09 7.85 7.28
CA PHE A 642 -13.23 8.35 6.18
C PHE A 642 -11.83 8.78 6.63
N ILE A 643 -11.58 8.81 7.93
CA ILE A 643 -10.32 9.30 8.49
C ILE A 643 -9.13 8.40 8.13
N ASN A 644 -9.36 7.16 7.68
CA ASN A 644 -8.33 6.28 7.14
C ASN A 644 -8.78 5.74 5.77
N TYR A 645 -7.90 5.74 4.77
CA TYR A 645 -8.27 5.27 3.42
C TYR A 645 -8.15 3.75 3.28
N ALA A 646 -7.20 3.11 3.96
CA ALA A 646 -6.97 1.67 3.94
C ALA A 646 -6.75 1.20 5.38
N SER A 647 -7.79 0.63 5.99
CA SER A 647 -7.72 0.17 7.38
C SER A 647 -7.47 -1.32 7.44
N GLY A 648 -6.64 -1.75 8.39
CA GLY A 648 -6.62 -3.15 8.80
C GLY A 648 -7.97 -3.49 9.42
N ALA A 649 -8.56 -4.61 9.03
CA ALA A 649 -9.81 -5.09 9.60
C ALA A 649 -9.53 -6.00 10.82
N PRO A 650 -10.47 -6.11 11.77
CA PRO A 650 -10.34 -6.98 12.94
C PRO A 650 -9.99 -8.44 12.60
N GLY A 651 -10.38 -8.90 11.40
CA GLY A 651 -10.06 -10.23 10.89
C GLY A 651 -8.58 -10.58 10.93
N VAL A 652 -7.67 -9.60 10.79
CA VAL A 652 -6.22 -9.84 10.95
C VAL A 652 -5.88 -10.33 12.35
N LYS A 653 -6.33 -9.62 13.39
CA LYS A 653 -6.07 -10.03 14.78
C LYS A 653 -6.80 -11.33 15.13
N THR A 654 -8.00 -11.56 14.61
CA THR A 654 -8.73 -12.81 14.78
C THR A 654 -8.01 -14.01 14.17
N VAL A 655 -7.52 -13.88 12.94
CA VAL A 655 -6.72 -14.95 12.31
C VAL A 655 -5.44 -15.18 13.09
N MET A 656 -4.74 -14.12 13.49
CA MET A 656 -3.48 -14.27 14.21
C MET A 656 -3.65 -14.82 15.63
N SER A 657 -4.75 -14.52 16.32
CA SER A 657 -5.05 -15.14 17.60
C SER A 657 -5.37 -16.63 17.44
N GLN A 658 -6.13 -17.02 16.41
CA GLN A 658 -6.39 -18.42 16.09
C GLN A 658 -5.11 -19.17 15.73
N VAL A 659 -4.27 -18.60 14.87
CA VAL A 659 -2.97 -19.18 14.48
C VAL A 659 -2.06 -19.35 15.71
N ALA A 660 -1.98 -18.34 16.58
CA ALA A 660 -1.19 -18.41 17.81
C ALA A 660 -1.72 -19.49 18.78
N GLU A 661 -3.03 -19.56 18.98
CA GLU A 661 -3.67 -20.57 19.83
C GLU A 661 -3.41 -21.99 19.32
N ILE A 662 -3.56 -22.22 18.01
CA ILE A 662 -3.29 -23.51 17.39
C ILE A 662 -1.80 -23.87 17.55
N SER A 663 -0.90 -22.92 17.29
CA SER A 663 0.55 -23.14 17.43
C SER A 663 0.92 -23.55 18.86
N GLN A 664 0.42 -22.83 19.86
CA GLN A 664 0.71 -23.09 21.27
C GLN A 664 0.16 -24.43 21.77
N ARG A 665 -0.93 -24.92 21.19
CA ARG A 665 -1.55 -26.19 21.59
C ARG A 665 -0.98 -27.40 20.85
N THR A 666 -0.39 -27.20 19.67
CA THR A 666 0.09 -28.28 18.80
C THR A 666 1.62 -28.35 18.69
N THR A 667 2.32 -27.30 19.10
CA THR A 667 3.78 -27.19 19.05
C THR A 667 4.35 -26.56 20.33
N ASP A 668 5.66 -26.66 20.53
CA ASP A 668 6.36 -25.96 21.62
C ASP A 668 6.51 -24.46 21.31
N GLY A 669 5.44 -23.70 21.51
CA GLY A 669 5.41 -22.24 21.35
C GLY A 669 4.79 -21.77 20.03
N LEU A 670 5.51 -20.93 19.28
CA LEU A 670 5.05 -20.37 17.99
C LEU A 670 5.73 -21.04 16.79
N GLY A 671 6.01 -22.34 16.91
CA GLY A 671 6.79 -23.12 15.96
C GLY A 671 6.02 -23.68 14.77
N ILE A 672 4.69 -23.58 14.76
CA ILE A 672 3.87 -24.15 13.69
C ILE A 672 4.23 -23.57 12.32
N LYS A 673 4.22 -24.42 11.29
CA LYS A 673 4.42 -23.98 9.91
C LYS A 673 3.18 -23.24 9.40
N VAL A 674 3.32 -21.96 9.07
CA VAL A 674 2.24 -21.13 8.52
C VAL A 674 2.64 -20.63 7.14
N ALA A 675 1.95 -21.10 6.12
CA ALA A 675 2.17 -20.63 4.76
C ALA A 675 1.34 -19.37 4.47
N TYR A 676 1.91 -18.34 3.84
CA TYR A 676 1.18 -17.12 3.48
C TYR A 676 1.68 -16.48 2.17
N ASP A 677 0.80 -15.76 1.48
CA ASP A 677 1.09 -15.15 0.18
C ASP A 677 1.49 -13.66 0.22
N ASP A 678 1.76 -13.12 -0.98
CA ASP A 678 2.07 -11.72 -1.24
C ASP A 678 0.88 -10.79 -0.93
N ASP A 679 -0.33 -11.24 -1.22
CA ASP A 679 -1.56 -10.46 -1.05
C ASP A 679 -1.84 -10.15 0.43
N VAL A 680 -1.63 -11.11 1.34
CA VAL A 680 -1.85 -10.91 2.79
C VAL A 680 -0.63 -10.38 3.54
N SER A 681 0.54 -10.32 2.90
CA SER A 681 1.83 -10.04 3.55
C SER A 681 1.85 -8.81 4.46
N TRP A 682 1.11 -7.76 4.11
CA TRP A 682 0.96 -6.56 4.96
C TRP A 682 -0.50 -6.43 5.41
N PRO A 683 -0.82 -6.44 6.71
CA PRO A 683 0.08 -6.30 7.86
C PRO A 683 0.59 -7.63 8.45
N MET A 684 0.38 -8.78 7.80
CA MET A 684 0.67 -10.10 8.37
C MET A 684 2.12 -10.27 8.83
N THR A 685 3.08 -9.71 8.11
CA THR A 685 4.52 -9.73 8.42
C THR A 685 4.82 -9.18 9.82
N TRP A 686 4.12 -8.13 10.26
CA TRP A 686 4.27 -7.60 11.62
C TRP A 686 3.84 -8.62 12.68
N TYR A 687 2.72 -9.30 12.46
CA TYR A 687 2.16 -10.27 13.41
C TYR A 687 2.85 -11.63 13.37
N MET A 688 3.43 -11.99 12.22
CA MET A 688 4.20 -13.22 12.05
C MET A 688 5.63 -13.13 12.60
N ARG A 689 6.13 -11.94 12.97
CA ARG A 689 7.54 -11.69 13.38
C ARG A 689 8.08 -12.64 14.46
N ASP A 690 7.20 -13.18 15.32
CA ASP A 690 7.56 -14.05 16.45
C ASP A 690 7.39 -15.56 16.12
N PHE A 691 6.84 -15.89 14.95
CA PHE A 691 6.66 -17.27 14.47
C PHE A 691 7.94 -17.77 13.79
N THR A 692 8.40 -18.97 14.13
CA THR A 692 9.61 -19.55 13.52
C THR A 692 9.32 -20.39 12.28
N GLY A 693 8.08 -20.87 12.12
CA GLY A 693 7.63 -21.69 10.99
C GLY A 693 7.04 -20.91 9.82
N GLN A 694 7.46 -19.66 9.59
CA GLN A 694 6.92 -18.84 8.49
C GLN A 694 7.30 -19.41 7.11
N ALA A 695 6.33 -19.60 6.22
CA ALA A 695 6.54 -20.06 4.84
C ALA A 695 5.89 -19.11 3.83
N TYR A 696 6.65 -18.11 3.37
CA TYR A 696 6.18 -17.18 2.36
C TYR A 696 6.24 -17.80 0.95
N TYR A 697 5.11 -17.79 0.22
CA TYR A 697 5.03 -18.42 -1.11
C TYR A 697 4.65 -17.48 -2.26
N GLY A 698 4.38 -16.20 -1.97
CA GLY A 698 4.01 -15.21 -2.98
C GLY A 698 2.81 -15.60 -3.84
N GLY A 699 2.75 -15.11 -5.08
CA GLY A 699 1.62 -15.37 -5.99
C GLY A 699 1.67 -16.67 -6.79
N GLN A 700 2.60 -17.59 -6.50
CA GLN A 700 2.84 -18.84 -7.24
C GLN A 700 3.00 -20.02 -6.27
N PRO A 701 1.91 -20.51 -5.66
CA PRO A 701 1.99 -21.60 -4.68
C PRO A 701 2.45 -22.92 -5.35
N THR A 702 3.28 -23.69 -4.65
CA THR A 702 3.71 -25.03 -5.07
C THR A 702 3.25 -26.09 -4.06
N ARG A 703 3.13 -27.35 -4.48
CA ARG A 703 2.78 -28.46 -3.56
C ARG A 703 3.79 -28.59 -2.41
N GLU A 704 5.09 -28.39 -2.69
CA GLU A 704 6.16 -28.39 -1.68
C GLU A 704 5.92 -27.35 -0.57
N THR A 705 5.43 -26.17 -0.96
CA THR A 705 5.10 -25.11 0.01
C THR A 705 4.06 -25.59 1.03
N PHE A 706 3.05 -26.35 0.58
CA PHE A 706 1.90 -26.76 1.40
C PHE A 706 2.01 -28.17 1.99
N GLN A 707 3.00 -28.97 1.57
CA GLN A 707 3.14 -30.39 1.93
C GLN A 707 3.08 -30.61 3.45
N ASP A 708 3.69 -29.70 4.22
CA ASP A 708 3.80 -29.77 5.67
C ASP A 708 3.22 -28.56 6.41
N ALA A 709 2.38 -27.72 5.77
CA ALA A 709 1.86 -26.51 6.42
C ALA A 709 0.48 -26.77 7.06
N PRO A 710 0.34 -26.94 8.39
CA PRO A 710 -0.97 -27.11 9.02
C PRO A 710 -1.93 -25.93 8.80
N LEU A 711 -1.35 -24.74 8.59
CA LEU A 711 -2.06 -23.49 8.43
C LEU A 711 -1.60 -22.79 7.15
N VAL A 712 -2.56 -22.34 6.34
CA VAL A 712 -2.31 -21.58 5.11
C VAL A 712 -3.20 -20.33 5.13
N ILE A 713 -2.63 -19.17 4.86
CA ILE A 713 -3.34 -17.89 4.77
C ILE A 713 -3.18 -17.34 3.36
N ALA A 714 -4.29 -17.23 2.61
CA ALA A 714 -4.26 -16.75 1.24
C ALA A 714 -5.20 -15.55 1.04
N GLY A 715 -4.76 -14.57 0.25
CA GLY A 715 -5.57 -13.44 -0.19
C GLY A 715 -6.44 -13.81 -1.40
N GLY A 716 -7.47 -13.00 -1.63
CA GLY A 716 -8.49 -13.24 -2.66
C GLY A 716 -7.91 -13.53 -4.05
N SER A 717 -6.79 -12.88 -4.39
CA SER A 717 -6.13 -13.03 -5.69
C SER A 717 -5.48 -14.39 -5.94
N ASN A 718 -5.18 -15.15 -4.87
CA ASN A 718 -4.48 -16.43 -4.96
C ASN A 718 -5.32 -17.65 -4.55
N TRP A 719 -6.60 -17.47 -4.17
CA TRP A 719 -7.48 -18.59 -3.77
C TRP A 719 -7.57 -19.68 -4.84
N GLY A 720 -7.84 -19.30 -6.10
CA GLY A 720 -7.95 -20.25 -7.20
C GLY A 720 -6.66 -21.00 -7.54
N LYS A 721 -5.50 -20.51 -7.07
CA LYS A 721 -4.20 -21.20 -7.23
C LYS A 721 -3.87 -22.08 -6.02
N ALA A 722 -4.26 -21.66 -4.82
CA ALA A 722 -3.96 -22.38 -3.59
C ALA A 722 -4.90 -23.58 -3.36
N GLU A 723 -6.20 -23.40 -3.58
CA GLU A 723 -7.23 -24.40 -3.27
C GLU A 723 -7.00 -25.78 -3.95
N PRO A 724 -6.63 -25.86 -5.25
CA PRO A 724 -6.34 -27.14 -5.90
C PRO A 724 -5.20 -27.92 -5.23
N LEU A 725 -4.24 -27.21 -4.61
CA LEU A 725 -3.08 -27.81 -3.96
C LEU A 725 -3.35 -28.26 -2.51
N LEU A 726 -4.32 -27.63 -1.85
CA LEU A 726 -4.74 -27.98 -0.49
C LEU A 726 -5.62 -29.24 -0.48
N GLY A 727 -6.45 -29.40 -1.52
CA GLY A 727 -7.39 -30.51 -1.67
C GLY A 727 -8.42 -30.58 -0.53
N LYS A 728 -9.04 -31.75 -0.32
CA LYS A 728 -10.08 -31.96 0.71
C LYS A 728 -9.55 -32.03 2.15
N ARG A 729 -8.26 -31.78 2.38
CA ARG A 729 -7.57 -31.94 3.67
C ARG A 729 -7.74 -30.77 4.63
N TYR A 730 -8.22 -29.62 4.14
CA TYR A 730 -8.32 -28.38 4.92
C TYR A 730 -9.78 -27.94 5.09
N ASN A 731 -10.07 -27.30 6.22
CA ASN A 731 -11.25 -26.48 6.43
C ASN A 731 -10.92 -25.03 6.08
N GLN A 732 -11.88 -24.28 5.53
CA GLN A 732 -11.69 -22.89 5.12
C GLN A 732 -12.52 -21.93 5.98
N PHE A 733 -11.91 -20.80 6.35
CA PHE A 733 -12.56 -19.72 7.10
C PHE A 733 -12.22 -18.38 6.45
N GLU A 734 -13.24 -17.60 6.11
CA GLU A 734 -13.09 -16.33 5.40
C GLU A 734 -13.19 -15.14 6.35
N TYR A 735 -12.26 -14.19 6.19
CA TYR A 735 -12.18 -12.98 7.00
C TYR A 735 -11.92 -11.76 6.12
N ILE A 736 -12.39 -10.60 6.56
CA ILE A 736 -11.97 -9.33 5.96
C ILE A 736 -10.58 -9.02 6.49
N ARG A 737 -9.63 -8.78 5.59
CA ARG A 737 -8.24 -8.42 5.92
C ARG A 737 -8.09 -6.90 5.98
N MET A 738 -8.60 -6.23 4.96
CA MET A 738 -8.55 -4.78 4.84
C MET A 738 -9.82 -4.28 4.18
N TRP A 739 -10.03 -2.98 4.29
CA TRP A 739 -11.24 -2.34 3.81
C TRP A 739 -11.01 -0.84 3.65
N TRP A 740 -11.73 -0.25 2.69
CA TRP A 740 -11.69 1.17 2.34
C TRP A 740 -13.02 1.85 2.65
N PRO A 741 -13.04 3.15 3.01
CA PRO A 741 -14.28 3.91 3.13
C PRO A 741 -15.07 3.86 1.82
N MET A 742 -16.39 4.03 1.90
CA MET A 742 -17.23 4.13 0.71
C MET A 742 -16.68 5.19 -0.27
N GLN A 743 -16.83 4.97 -1.57
CA GLN A 743 -16.18 5.79 -2.61
C GLN A 743 -17.17 6.58 -3.49
N GLU A 744 -18.45 6.63 -3.14
CA GLU A 744 -19.44 7.42 -3.89
C GLU A 744 -19.16 8.94 -3.98
N TYR A 745 -18.23 9.49 -3.19
CA TYR A 745 -17.83 10.89 -3.29
C TYR A 745 -16.94 11.21 -4.51
N PHE A 746 -16.41 10.23 -5.25
CA PHE A 746 -15.56 10.49 -6.42
C PHE A 746 -16.27 11.22 -7.55
N ASN A 747 -17.59 11.05 -7.65
CA ASN A 747 -18.42 11.56 -8.75
C ASN A 747 -19.48 12.56 -8.23
N LEU A 748 -19.10 13.53 -7.39
CA LEU A 748 -20.01 14.60 -6.99
C LEU A 748 -20.29 15.53 -8.18
N THR A 749 -21.50 15.46 -8.73
CA THR A 749 -22.01 16.39 -9.76
C THR A 749 -22.92 17.44 -9.14
N PRO A 750 -23.10 18.62 -9.76
CA PRO A 750 -24.05 19.63 -9.30
C PRO A 750 -25.47 19.07 -9.10
N GLU A 751 -25.89 18.14 -9.94
CA GLU A 751 -27.20 17.48 -9.86
C GLU A 751 -27.29 16.58 -8.62
N ARG A 752 -26.28 15.76 -8.35
CA ARG A 752 -26.23 14.94 -7.12
C ARG A 752 -26.23 15.80 -5.87
N VAL A 753 -25.48 16.89 -5.87
CA VAL A 753 -25.46 17.84 -4.75
C VAL A 753 -26.82 18.50 -4.59
N LYS A 754 -27.47 18.91 -5.69
CA LYS A 754 -28.83 19.46 -5.66
C LYS A 754 -29.81 18.45 -5.09
N THR A 755 -29.83 17.22 -5.59
CA THR A 755 -30.68 16.13 -5.08
C THR A 755 -30.43 15.88 -3.61
N ALA A 756 -29.17 15.78 -3.19
CA ALA A 756 -28.78 15.59 -1.80
C ALA A 756 -29.24 16.74 -0.88
N LEU A 757 -29.41 17.96 -1.39
CA LEU A 757 -29.89 19.12 -0.64
C LEU A 757 -31.42 19.30 -0.69
N THR A 758 -32.08 18.82 -1.75
CA THR A 758 -33.54 19.01 -1.92
C THR A 758 -34.34 17.80 -1.44
N ASP A 759 -33.86 16.58 -1.69
CA ASP A 759 -34.55 15.35 -1.33
C ASP A 759 -34.46 15.09 0.19
N PRO A 760 -35.60 15.03 0.91
CA PRO A 760 -35.60 14.78 2.35
C PRO A 760 -34.97 13.43 2.76
N ASN A 761 -35.12 12.38 1.96
CA ASN A 761 -34.58 11.05 2.26
C ASN A 761 -33.06 11.02 2.15
N TYR A 762 -32.51 11.60 1.08
CA TYR A 762 -31.05 11.75 0.94
C TYR A 762 -30.46 12.63 2.05
N ARG A 763 -31.13 13.73 2.43
CA ARG A 763 -30.67 14.57 3.55
C ARG A 763 -30.62 13.80 4.87
N GLN A 764 -31.66 13.02 5.16
CA GLN A 764 -31.68 12.18 6.36
C GLN A 764 -30.58 11.11 6.33
N ALA A 765 -30.35 10.47 5.17
CA ALA A 765 -29.27 9.51 5.00
C ALA A 765 -27.88 10.12 5.24
N LEU A 766 -27.61 11.31 4.67
CA LEU A 766 -26.35 12.02 4.87
C LEU A 766 -26.18 12.51 6.32
N PHE A 767 -27.26 12.93 6.98
CA PHE A 767 -27.21 13.27 8.39
C PHE A 767 -26.92 12.05 9.28
N ASN A 768 -27.50 10.89 8.95
CA ASN A 768 -27.20 9.63 9.64
C ASN A 768 -25.73 9.24 9.50
N ILE A 769 -25.14 9.40 8.31
CA ILE A 769 -23.70 9.20 8.10
C ILE A 769 -22.87 10.22 8.90
N TRP A 770 -23.23 11.50 8.81
CA TRP A 770 -22.48 12.59 9.45
C TRP A 770 -22.50 12.51 10.99
N PHE A 771 -23.64 12.13 11.58
CA PHE A 771 -23.81 12.13 13.04
C PHE A 771 -23.64 10.75 13.69
N TYR A 772 -24.12 9.68 13.04
CA TYR A 772 -24.11 8.31 13.59
C TYR A 772 -23.18 7.36 12.85
N ARG A 773 -22.59 7.76 11.72
CA ARG A 773 -21.80 6.88 10.84
C ARG A 773 -22.63 5.68 10.36
N ASP A 774 -23.94 5.86 10.24
CA ASP A 774 -24.90 4.84 9.81
C ASP A 774 -25.22 5.00 8.32
N TYR A 775 -24.90 3.95 7.55
CA TYR A 775 -25.05 3.91 6.10
C TYR A 775 -26.30 3.15 5.63
N LYS A 776 -27.12 2.58 6.52
CA LYS A 776 -28.26 1.73 6.14
C LYS A 776 -29.23 2.43 5.19
N LYS A 777 -29.74 3.60 5.59
CA LYS A 777 -30.67 4.40 4.77
C LYS A 777 -30.02 4.88 3.46
N TYR A 778 -28.71 5.15 3.48
CA TYR A 778 -28.00 5.54 2.26
C TYR A 778 -27.90 4.35 1.28
N GLY A 779 -27.57 3.16 1.80
CA GLY A 779 -27.54 1.92 1.04
C GLY A 779 -28.88 1.51 0.45
N GLU A 780 -29.99 1.75 1.16
CA GLU A 780 -31.36 1.56 0.64
C GLU A 780 -31.63 2.48 -0.56
N LEU A 781 -31.17 3.74 -0.53
CA LEU A 781 -31.37 4.71 -1.60
C LEU A 781 -30.45 4.47 -2.81
N THR A 782 -29.26 3.91 -2.59
CA THR A 782 -28.28 3.64 -3.66
C THR A 782 -28.24 2.18 -4.11
N ASN A 783 -29.04 1.31 -3.48
CA ASN A 783 -29.06 -0.14 -3.70
C ASN A 783 -27.68 -0.81 -3.49
N VAL A 784 -26.98 -0.42 -2.42
CA VAL A 784 -25.67 -0.94 -2.02
C VAL A 784 -25.71 -1.41 -0.57
N ASP A 785 -25.26 -2.64 -0.30
CA ASP A 785 -25.19 -3.19 1.05
C ASP A 785 -23.95 -2.69 1.79
N TYR A 786 -24.13 -1.71 2.67
CA TYR A 786 -23.09 -1.16 3.53
C TYR A 786 -22.99 -1.85 4.92
N SER A 787 -23.42 -3.12 5.03
CA SER A 787 -23.17 -3.92 6.24
C SER A 787 -21.69 -4.30 6.39
N LEU A 788 -21.18 -4.37 7.62
CA LEU A 788 -19.76 -4.68 7.87
C LEU A 788 -19.33 -6.05 7.31
N SER A 789 -20.24 -7.02 7.23
CA SER A 789 -19.98 -8.35 6.65
C SER A 789 -19.89 -8.37 5.12
N ARG A 790 -20.49 -7.37 4.45
CA ARG A 790 -20.61 -7.30 2.99
C ARG A 790 -20.14 -5.96 2.44
N TRP A 791 -19.26 -5.29 3.17
CA TRP A 791 -18.77 -3.97 2.80
C TRP A 791 -18.21 -3.99 1.37
N PRO A 792 -18.69 -3.10 0.47
CA PRO A 792 -18.50 -3.25 -0.97
C PRO A 792 -17.05 -3.04 -1.41
N VAL A 793 -16.27 -2.27 -0.64
CA VAL A 793 -14.86 -1.97 -0.93
C VAL A 793 -14.01 -2.61 0.17
N SER A 794 -13.92 -3.94 0.13
CA SER A 794 -13.15 -4.74 1.10
C SER A 794 -12.24 -5.73 0.39
N ASP A 795 -11.12 -6.04 1.05
CA ASP A 795 -10.20 -7.10 0.66
C ASP A 795 -10.23 -8.23 1.69
N ARG A 796 -10.24 -9.46 1.19
CA ARG A 796 -10.56 -10.65 1.97
C ARG A 796 -9.38 -11.62 1.97
N MET A 797 -9.30 -12.38 3.05
CA MET A 797 -8.34 -13.47 3.21
C MET A 797 -9.05 -14.72 3.70
N ARG A 798 -8.49 -15.88 3.39
CA ARG A 798 -8.91 -17.17 3.91
C ARG A 798 -7.82 -17.76 4.78
N LEU A 799 -8.22 -18.26 5.95
CA LEU A 799 -7.42 -19.15 6.77
C LEU A 799 -7.86 -20.59 6.48
N TYR A 800 -6.93 -21.38 5.98
CA TYR A 800 -7.10 -22.82 5.80
C TYR A 800 -6.43 -23.54 6.96
N ILE A 801 -7.18 -24.44 7.60
CA ILE A 801 -6.71 -25.23 8.74
C ILE A 801 -6.83 -26.70 8.38
N ARG A 802 -5.73 -27.45 8.47
CA ARG A 802 -5.73 -28.89 8.17
C ARG A 802 -6.68 -29.62 9.13
N LYS A 803 -7.48 -30.55 8.60
CA LYS A 803 -8.60 -31.17 9.35
C LYS A 803 -8.17 -31.92 10.61
N ASP A 804 -7.00 -32.55 10.60
CA ASP A 804 -6.40 -33.23 11.75
C ASP A 804 -6.04 -32.25 12.88
N VAL A 805 -5.54 -31.06 12.52
CA VAL A 805 -5.23 -29.98 13.47
C VAL A 805 -6.50 -29.31 13.95
N ALA A 806 -7.47 -29.07 13.06
CA ALA A 806 -8.77 -28.51 13.41
C ALA A 806 -9.54 -29.40 14.41
N ALA A 807 -9.44 -30.73 14.27
CA ALA A 807 -10.08 -31.69 15.18
C ALA A 807 -9.55 -31.63 16.63
N GLN A 808 -8.33 -31.11 16.83
CA GLN A 808 -7.76 -30.91 18.16
C GLN A 808 -8.32 -29.64 18.84
N MET A 809 -9.02 -28.77 18.10
CA MET A 809 -9.50 -27.47 18.55
C MET A 809 -11.02 -27.46 18.74
N TRP A 810 -11.48 -27.76 19.97
CA TRP A 810 -12.92 -27.75 20.31
C TRP A 810 -13.62 -26.39 20.05
N SER A 811 -12.88 -25.28 20.12
CA SER A 811 -13.39 -23.91 19.90
C SER A 811 -13.75 -23.60 18.45
N LEU A 812 -13.30 -24.40 17.47
CA LEU A 812 -13.57 -24.17 16.05
C LEU A 812 -14.95 -24.69 15.60
N GLY A 813 -15.75 -25.27 16.50
CA GLY A 813 -17.12 -25.73 16.19
C GLY A 813 -17.18 -26.92 15.22
N VAL A 814 -16.02 -27.46 14.84
CA VAL A 814 -15.89 -28.77 14.20
C VAL A 814 -16.20 -29.81 15.27
N GLY A 815 -17.34 -30.49 15.14
CA GLY A 815 -17.63 -31.66 15.97
C GLY A 815 -16.50 -32.70 15.86
N PRO A 816 -16.45 -33.73 16.73
CA PRO A 816 -15.49 -34.81 16.58
C PRO A 816 -15.65 -35.38 15.17
N THR A 817 -14.74 -35.00 14.29
CA THR A 817 -14.64 -35.60 12.96
C THR A 817 -14.34 -37.04 13.27
N VAL A 818 -15.30 -37.93 13.03
CA VAL A 818 -14.98 -39.33 12.81
C VAL A 818 -13.85 -39.26 11.81
N LEU A 819 -12.65 -39.67 12.21
CA LEU A 819 -11.53 -39.83 11.28
C LEU A 819 -12.15 -40.64 10.15
N GLU A 820 -12.44 -39.99 9.02
CA GLU A 820 -12.91 -40.74 7.88
C GLU A 820 -11.79 -41.76 7.67
N PRO A 821 -12.12 -43.06 7.62
CA PRO A 821 -11.13 -44.09 7.39
C PRO A 821 -10.30 -43.63 6.19
N ALA A 822 -8.98 -43.87 6.26
CA ALA A 822 -8.05 -43.50 5.19
C ALA A 822 -8.74 -43.76 3.84
N PRO A 823 -8.74 -42.78 2.92
CA PRO A 823 -9.55 -42.84 1.71
C PRO A 823 -9.38 -44.23 1.09
N GLU A 824 -10.49 -44.98 1.03
CA GLU A 824 -10.52 -46.31 0.46
C GLU A 824 -9.95 -46.19 -0.96
N ASP A 825 -8.94 -47.00 -1.30
CA ASP A 825 -8.29 -46.96 -2.61
C ASP A 825 -9.37 -47.05 -3.70
N PRO A 826 -9.57 -46.00 -4.53
CA PRO A 826 -10.72 -45.91 -5.42
C PRO A 826 -10.74 -47.03 -6.47
N TYR A 827 -9.61 -47.71 -6.66
CA TYR A 827 -9.45 -48.78 -7.64
C TYR A 827 -9.63 -50.20 -7.05
N ALA A 828 -9.88 -50.33 -5.73
CA ALA A 828 -9.96 -51.63 -5.06
C ALA A 828 -11.16 -52.50 -5.49
N LYS A 829 -12.27 -51.90 -5.94
CA LYS A 829 -13.55 -52.59 -6.17
C LYS A 829 -13.61 -53.41 -7.47
N ASN A 830 -12.69 -53.22 -8.41
CA ASN A 830 -12.68 -53.95 -9.67
C ASN A 830 -11.26 -54.40 -10.07
N LYS A 831 -10.63 -55.15 -9.16
CA LYS A 831 -9.30 -55.74 -9.39
C LYS A 831 -9.44 -57.07 -10.14
N LEU A 832 -8.82 -57.18 -11.30
CA LEU A 832 -8.73 -58.41 -12.08
C LEU A 832 -7.47 -59.19 -11.71
N ALA A 833 -7.60 -60.52 -11.65
CA ALA A 833 -6.45 -61.42 -11.60
C ALA A 833 -6.02 -61.73 -13.04
N LEU A 834 -5.06 -60.97 -13.56
CA LEU A 834 -4.52 -61.11 -14.91
C LEU A 834 -3.07 -61.55 -14.82
N ALA A 835 -2.71 -62.65 -15.50
CA ALA A 835 -1.35 -63.12 -15.61
C ALA A 835 -0.84 -62.90 -17.04
N ALA A 836 0.44 -62.60 -17.16
CA ALA A 836 1.10 -62.43 -18.45
C ALA A 836 1.15 -63.78 -19.18
N ASP A 837 0.79 -63.77 -20.46
CA ASP A 837 0.90 -64.95 -21.32
C ASP A 837 2.32 -65.14 -21.88
N LYS A 838 3.13 -64.07 -21.84
CA LYS A 838 4.57 -64.10 -22.12
C LYS A 838 5.32 -63.18 -21.16
N VAL A 839 6.46 -63.66 -20.68
CA VAL A 839 7.43 -62.89 -19.90
C VAL A 839 8.83 -63.19 -20.45
N TRP A 840 9.61 -62.15 -20.69
CA TRP A 840 11.01 -62.28 -21.13
C TRP A 840 11.86 -61.14 -20.58
N GLY A 841 13.17 -61.33 -20.64
CA GLY A 841 14.15 -60.46 -19.99
C GLY A 841 14.67 -61.07 -18.69
N ALA A 842 15.90 -60.71 -18.34
CA ALA A 842 16.53 -60.99 -17.07
C ALA A 842 17.52 -59.88 -16.74
N SER A 843 17.86 -59.68 -15.47
CA SER A 843 18.86 -58.68 -15.08
C SER A 843 20.22 -58.98 -15.72
N GLY A 844 20.84 -57.98 -16.34
CA GLY A 844 22.17 -58.11 -16.92
C GLY A 844 22.46 -57.11 -18.04
N ALA A 845 23.58 -57.35 -18.74
CA ALA A 845 24.09 -56.44 -19.76
C ALA A 845 24.26 -57.08 -21.15
N GLY A 846 23.99 -58.39 -21.29
CA GLY A 846 24.02 -59.10 -22.57
C GLY A 846 22.69 -59.05 -23.32
N ASP A 847 22.66 -59.65 -24.51
CA ASP A 847 21.45 -59.74 -25.34
C ASP A 847 20.29 -60.40 -24.58
N ALA A 848 19.08 -59.83 -24.71
CA ALA A 848 17.87 -60.25 -23.99
C ALA A 848 17.96 -60.09 -22.46
N GLN A 849 18.90 -59.28 -21.95
CA GLN A 849 18.98 -58.88 -20.56
C GLN A 849 18.74 -57.39 -20.43
N PHE A 850 18.16 -56.94 -19.31
CA PHE A 850 17.86 -55.53 -19.10
C PHE A 850 18.51 -54.99 -17.82
N ASN A 851 18.66 -53.67 -17.80
CA ASN A 851 19.02 -52.88 -16.63
C ASN A 851 18.05 -51.69 -16.54
N SER A 852 16.95 -51.88 -15.80
CA SER A 852 15.86 -50.93 -15.65
C SER A 852 15.19 -50.56 -17.00
N PRO A 853 14.52 -51.50 -17.68
CA PRO A 853 13.79 -51.21 -18.91
C PRO A 853 12.61 -50.26 -18.62
N ARG A 854 12.54 -49.08 -19.27
CA ARG A 854 11.50 -48.07 -18.96
C ARG A 854 10.42 -47.87 -20.00
N ALA A 855 10.71 -48.08 -21.27
CA ALA A 855 9.71 -47.95 -22.32
C ALA A 855 9.67 -49.20 -23.20
N VAL A 856 8.48 -49.46 -23.70
CA VAL A 856 8.19 -50.49 -24.69
C VAL A 856 7.38 -49.85 -25.81
N ALA A 857 7.66 -50.21 -27.06
CA ALA A 857 6.89 -49.79 -28.21
C ALA A 857 6.73 -50.98 -29.17
N VAL A 858 5.63 -51.06 -29.89
CA VAL A 858 5.36 -52.15 -30.84
C VAL A 858 5.26 -51.58 -32.25
N GLY A 859 5.97 -52.20 -33.18
CA GLY A 859 5.94 -51.85 -34.60
C GLY A 859 4.75 -52.46 -35.34
N PRO A 860 4.45 -51.97 -36.55
CA PRO A 860 3.31 -52.45 -37.35
C PRO A 860 3.46 -53.91 -37.83
N ASP A 861 4.65 -54.48 -37.74
CA ASP A 861 4.96 -55.89 -38.02
C ASP A 861 4.88 -56.79 -36.77
N GLY A 862 4.51 -56.24 -35.62
CA GLY A 862 4.49 -56.93 -34.32
C GLY A 862 5.86 -56.99 -33.62
N SER A 863 6.91 -56.36 -34.16
CA SER A 863 8.21 -56.26 -33.48
C SER A 863 8.09 -55.42 -32.20
N VAL A 864 8.65 -55.89 -31.10
CA VAL A 864 8.63 -55.20 -29.79
C VAL A 864 9.98 -54.56 -29.53
N TYR A 865 10.02 -53.26 -29.32
CA TYR A 865 11.22 -52.49 -29.01
C TYR A 865 11.20 -52.08 -27.55
N VAL A 866 12.30 -52.32 -26.84
CA VAL A 866 12.43 -52.06 -25.40
C VAL A 866 13.59 -51.11 -25.18
N ALA A 867 13.34 -50.03 -24.44
CA ALA A 867 14.36 -49.09 -24.00
C ALA A 867 14.99 -49.61 -22.71
N ASP A 868 16.18 -50.19 -22.84
CA ASP A 868 17.03 -50.56 -21.70
C ASP A 868 17.75 -49.32 -21.19
N THR A 869 17.06 -48.55 -20.34
CA THR A 869 17.44 -47.18 -19.99
C THR A 869 18.82 -47.09 -19.36
N ARG A 870 19.13 -47.90 -18.34
CA ARG A 870 20.46 -47.87 -17.70
C ARG A 870 21.49 -48.68 -18.49
N GLY A 871 21.05 -49.59 -19.37
CA GLY A 871 21.89 -50.18 -20.40
C GLY A 871 22.25 -49.22 -21.55
N ASN A 872 21.58 -48.06 -21.65
CA ASN A 872 21.75 -47.04 -22.70
C ASN A 872 21.57 -47.59 -24.12
N ARG A 873 20.64 -48.53 -24.32
CA ARG A 873 20.43 -49.20 -25.60
C ARG A 873 18.96 -49.50 -25.86
N ILE A 874 18.63 -49.81 -27.10
CA ILE A 874 17.33 -50.31 -27.53
C ILE A 874 17.50 -51.76 -27.94
N GLU A 875 16.60 -52.63 -27.46
CA GLU A 875 16.54 -54.03 -27.85
C GLU A 875 15.25 -54.32 -28.61
N GLN A 876 15.35 -55.04 -29.72
CA GLN A 876 14.24 -55.48 -30.55
C GLN A 876 13.97 -56.97 -30.31
N PHE A 877 12.70 -57.30 -30.17
CA PHE A 877 12.19 -58.65 -30.01
C PHE A 877 11.10 -58.92 -31.04
N THR A 878 10.86 -60.20 -31.33
CA THR A 878 9.63 -60.62 -32.02
C THR A 878 8.42 -60.48 -31.11
N ALA A 879 7.21 -60.55 -31.67
CA ALA A 879 5.97 -60.57 -30.89
C ALA A 879 5.94 -61.66 -29.79
N ASP A 880 6.67 -62.77 -30.00
CA ASP A 880 6.80 -63.89 -29.06
C ASP A 880 7.93 -63.73 -28.02
N GLY A 881 8.57 -62.55 -27.96
CA GLY A 881 9.62 -62.24 -26.99
C GLY A 881 11.00 -62.83 -27.33
N GLN A 882 11.24 -63.24 -28.59
CA GLN A 882 12.56 -63.70 -29.02
C GLN A 882 13.43 -62.52 -29.42
N PHE A 883 14.65 -62.45 -28.88
CA PHE A 883 15.60 -61.38 -29.19
C PHE A 883 15.99 -61.41 -30.68
N VAL A 884 15.98 -60.23 -31.31
CA VAL A 884 16.35 -60.04 -32.72
C VAL A 884 17.69 -59.32 -32.82
N ARG A 885 17.81 -58.17 -32.15
CA ARG A 885 19.02 -57.32 -32.16
C ARG A 885 18.98 -56.28 -31.04
N ALA A 886 20.13 -55.69 -30.77
CA ALA A 886 20.26 -54.50 -29.93
C ALA A 886 21.13 -53.46 -30.63
N TRP A 887 20.87 -52.18 -30.36
CA TRP A 887 21.76 -51.09 -30.78
C TRP A 887 21.78 -49.97 -29.74
N GLY A 888 22.90 -49.25 -29.71
CA GLY A 888 23.14 -48.16 -28.79
C GLY A 888 24.35 -48.38 -27.90
N GLY A 889 24.46 -47.55 -26.88
CA GLY A 889 25.57 -47.47 -25.94
C GLY A 889 25.61 -46.10 -25.29
N LEU A 890 26.32 -45.99 -24.17
CA LEU A 890 26.46 -44.72 -23.46
C LEU A 890 27.23 -43.69 -24.31
N GLY A 891 26.63 -42.53 -24.50
CA GLY A 891 27.30 -41.34 -25.04
C GLY A 891 26.63 -40.09 -24.53
N LYS A 892 27.41 -39.15 -23.98
CA LYS A 892 26.89 -37.96 -23.31
C LYS A 892 27.31 -36.68 -24.03
N LEU A 893 26.42 -35.70 -24.00
CA LEU A 893 26.65 -34.40 -24.62
C LEU A 893 27.64 -33.55 -23.79
N ASP A 894 27.66 -33.73 -22.46
CA ASP A 894 28.50 -32.98 -21.53
C ASP A 894 30.00 -33.33 -21.63
N ASP A 895 30.32 -34.58 -21.95
CA ASP A 895 31.69 -35.06 -22.18
C ASP A 895 32.07 -35.20 -23.67
N ASN A 896 31.20 -34.73 -24.58
CA ASN A 896 31.34 -34.81 -26.04
C ASN A 896 31.46 -36.24 -26.61
N THR A 897 30.89 -37.25 -25.94
CA THR A 897 30.84 -38.63 -26.45
C THR A 897 29.52 -39.00 -27.13
N ALA A 898 28.53 -38.10 -27.17
CA ALA A 898 27.20 -38.30 -27.78
C ALA A 898 27.20 -38.34 -29.32
N GLY A 899 27.73 -39.44 -29.90
CA GLY A 899 27.65 -39.74 -31.33
C GLY A 899 26.25 -40.19 -31.79
N PRO A 900 26.03 -40.32 -33.12
CA PRO A 900 24.80 -40.89 -33.67
C PRO A 900 24.55 -42.31 -33.17
N GLY A 901 23.34 -42.57 -32.67
CA GLY A 901 22.96 -43.88 -32.13
C GLY A 901 23.42 -44.16 -30.71
N LEU A 902 24.17 -43.27 -30.06
CA LEU A 902 24.51 -43.37 -28.63
C LEU A 902 23.52 -42.57 -27.77
N PHE A 903 23.30 -43.01 -26.54
CA PHE A 903 22.29 -42.47 -25.63
C PHE A 903 22.88 -42.10 -24.27
N ASN A 904 22.27 -41.12 -23.60
CA ASN A 904 22.43 -40.84 -22.17
C ASN A 904 21.06 -41.03 -21.51
N GLU A 905 20.77 -42.29 -21.20
CA GLU A 905 19.48 -42.83 -20.81
C GLU A 905 18.37 -42.63 -21.86
N VAL A 906 18.00 -43.72 -22.53
CA VAL A 906 16.82 -43.76 -23.42
C VAL A 906 15.57 -44.04 -22.59
N TRP A 907 14.60 -43.12 -22.59
CA TRP A 907 13.41 -43.23 -21.72
C TRP A 907 12.12 -43.52 -22.48
N GLY A 908 11.92 -42.98 -23.67
CA GLY A 908 10.69 -43.12 -24.45
C GLY A 908 10.95 -43.69 -25.83
N LEU A 909 10.03 -44.53 -26.31
CA LEU A 909 10.06 -45.13 -27.64
C LEU A 909 8.71 -44.98 -28.32
N ALA A 910 8.73 -44.72 -29.63
CA ALA A 910 7.57 -44.84 -30.50
C ALA A 910 7.98 -45.43 -31.85
N VAL A 911 7.05 -46.12 -32.50
CA VAL A 911 7.26 -46.65 -33.86
C VAL A 911 6.17 -46.08 -34.76
N ASP A 912 6.55 -45.52 -35.90
CA ASP A 912 5.57 -45.02 -36.87
C ASP A 912 5.06 -46.13 -37.80
N LYS A 913 4.03 -45.82 -38.58
CA LYS A 913 3.41 -46.74 -39.55
C LYS A 913 4.37 -47.27 -40.63
N ASP A 914 5.48 -46.58 -40.86
CA ASP A 914 6.50 -46.96 -41.85
C ASP A 914 7.62 -47.78 -41.20
N GLY A 915 7.53 -48.03 -39.88
CA GLY A 915 8.45 -48.84 -39.10
C GLY A 915 9.66 -48.08 -38.56
N PHE A 916 9.71 -46.74 -38.66
CA PHE A 916 10.80 -45.98 -38.04
C PHE A 916 10.62 -45.91 -36.52
N VAL A 917 11.72 -46.08 -35.80
CA VAL A 917 11.77 -46.04 -34.33
C VAL A 917 12.27 -44.67 -33.89
N TYR A 918 11.51 -44.00 -33.02
CA TYR A 918 11.83 -42.72 -32.42
C TYR A 918 12.18 -42.94 -30.95
N ALA A 919 13.32 -42.40 -30.53
CA ALA A 919 13.82 -42.58 -29.18
C ALA A 919 14.15 -41.23 -28.55
N SER A 920 13.69 -41.03 -27.32
CA SER A 920 14.08 -39.87 -26.52
C SER A 920 15.38 -40.14 -25.79
N ASP A 921 16.38 -39.32 -26.10
CA ASP A 921 17.69 -39.34 -25.48
C ASP A 921 17.70 -38.26 -24.38
N THR A 922 17.15 -38.63 -23.22
CA THR A 922 16.62 -37.69 -22.22
C THR A 922 17.68 -36.73 -21.72
N TRP A 923 18.85 -37.23 -21.33
CA TRP A 923 19.92 -36.39 -20.78
C TRP A 923 20.87 -35.84 -21.84
N ASN A 924 20.64 -36.14 -23.13
CA ASN A 924 21.25 -35.40 -24.24
C ASN A 924 20.29 -34.41 -24.89
N HIS A 925 19.07 -34.26 -24.36
CA HIS A 925 18.10 -33.23 -24.76
C HIS A 925 17.68 -33.31 -26.24
N ARG A 926 17.59 -34.52 -26.79
CA ARG A 926 17.33 -34.75 -28.22
C ARG A 926 16.42 -35.95 -28.47
N ILE A 927 15.80 -35.98 -29.64
CA ILE A 927 15.13 -37.17 -30.20
C ILE A 927 16.03 -37.75 -31.29
N GLN A 928 16.12 -39.08 -31.35
CA GLN A 928 16.81 -39.82 -32.40
C GLN A 928 15.83 -40.71 -33.16
N LYS A 929 15.96 -40.73 -34.49
CA LYS A 929 15.15 -41.56 -35.39
C LYS A 929 16.02 -42.66 -36.00
N PHE A 930 15.49 -43.87 -36.02
CA PHE A 930 16.13 -45.07 -36.56
C PHE A 930 15.21 -45.78 -37.54
N THR A 931 15.79 -46.52 -38.47
CA THR A 931 15.06 -47.52 -39.26
C THR A 931 14.66 -48.72 -38.39
N ALA A 932 13.72 -49.55 -38.87
CA ALA A 932 13.29 -50.77 -38.19
C ALA A 932 14.44 -51.77 -37.90
N ASP A 933 15.53 -51.71 -38.69
CA ASP A 933 16.72 -52.54 -38.52
C ASP A 933 17.79 -51.92 -37.60
N GLY A 934 17.50 -50.77 -36.98
CA GLY A 934 18.33 -50.11 -35.97
C GLY A 934 19.39 -49.15 -36.53
N GLN A 935 19.31 -48.77 -37.80
CA GLN A 935 20.26 -47.80 -38.38
C GLN A 935 19.84 -46.37 -38.04
N PHE A 936 20.79 -45.56 -37.59
CA PHE A 936 20.55 -44.15 -37.30
C PHE A 936 20.16 -43.39 -38.58
N VAL A 937 19.09 -42.61 -38.51
CA VAL A 937 18.60 -41.76 -39.61
C VAL A 937 18.95 -40.31 -39.33
N GLN A 938 18.48 -39.77 -38.21
CA GLN A 938 18.68 -38.36 -37.85
C GLN A 938 18.40 -38.08 -36.37
N THR A 939 18.75 -36.87 -35.94
CA THR A 939 18.44 -36.37 -34.60
C THR A 939 18.06 -34.90 -34.64
N TRP A 940 17.21 -34.47 -33.70
CA TRP A 940 16.85 -33.06 -33.50
C TRP A 940 16.61 -32.78 -32.02
N GLY A 941 16.64 -31.50 -31.65
CA GLY A 941 16.59 -31.04 -30.27
C GLY A 941 17.95 -30.51 -29.78
N VAL A 942 17.90 -29.50 -28.93
CA VAL A 942 19.06 -28.92 -28.22
C VAL A 942 18.68 -28.62 -26.79
N PHE A 943 19.65 -28.60 -25.87
CA PHE A 943 19.40 -28.16 -24.51
C PHE A 943 18.93 -26.69 -24.46
N GLY A 944 17.83 -26.42 -23.76
CA GLY A 944 17.41 -25.06 -23.47
C GLY A 944 16.06 -24.96 -22.75
N LEU A 945 15.82 -23.79 -22.17
CA LEU A 945 14.55 -23.43 -21.53
C LEU A 945 13.45 -23.16 -22.57
N ALA A 946 12.19 -23.16 -22.13
CA ALA A 946 11.04 -23.00 -23.01
C ALA A 946 11.04 -21.73 -23.88
N ASP A 947 11.66 -20.64 -23.42
CA ASP A 947 11.77 -19.35 -24.11
C ASP A 947 12.83 -19.32 -25.23
N ALA A 948 13.71 -20.32 -25.28
CA ALA A 948 14.72 -20.47 -26.33
C ALA A 948 14.16 -21.04 -27.65
N GLY A 949 12.86 -21.38 -27.69
CA GLY A 949 12.14 -21.81 -28.90
C GLY A 949 11.67 -23.27 -28.86
N LEU A 950 11.09 -23.73 -29.97
CA LEU A 950 10.48 -25.07 -30.08
C LEU A 950 11.48 -26.21 -30.28
N ASN A 951 12.73 -25.91 -30.64
CA ASN A 951 13.81 -26.90 -30.73
C ASN A 951 14.57 -27.08 -29.41
N ALA A 952 14.34 -26.21 -28.42
CA ALA A 952 14.96 -26.31 -27.12
C ALA A 952 14.17 -27.28 -26.23
N MET A 953 14.84 -28.28 -25.66
CA MET A 953 14.24 -29.29 -24.78
C MET A 953 15.02 -29.39 -23.48
N TRP A 954 14.32 -29.69 -22.40
CA TRP A 954 14.90 -30.07 -21.11
C TRP A 954 14.32 -31.42 -20.71
N GLY A 955 15.11 -32.48 -20.91
CA GLY A 955 14.74 -33.83 -20.47
C GLY A 955 13.52 -34.36 -21.21
N PRO A 956 13.55 -34.50 -22.54
CA PRO A 956 12.46 -35.14 -23.28
C PRO A 956 12.31 -36.60 -22.82
N ARG A 957 11.07 -37.03 -22.52
CA ARG A 957 10.77 -38.40 -22.06
C ARG A 957 9.84 -39.11 -23.02
N GLY A 958 8.54 -39.20 -22.75
CA GLY A 958 7.60 -39.89 -23.64
C GLY A 958 7.60 -39.30 -25.05
N VAL A 959 7.45 -40.19 -26.03
CA VAL A 959 7.32 -39.85 -27.44
C VAL A 959 6.19 -40.69 -28.03
N ALA A 960 5.36 -40.08 -28.87
CA ALA A 960 4.33 -40.76 -29.64
C ALA A 960 4.31 -40.25 -31.06
N VAL A 961 3.88 -41.08 -32.00
CA VAL A 961 3.70 -40.71 -33.41
C VAL A 961 2.28 -41.00 -33.83
N ASP A 962 1.61 -40.03 -34.43
CA ASP A 962 0.24 -40.21 -34.92
C ASP A 962 0.18 -40.77 -36.36
N ASN A 963 -1.02 -41.12 -36.81
CA ASN A 963 -1.25 -41.64 -38.16
C ASN A 963 -1.00 -40.59 -39.27
N LYS A 964 -0.82 -39.31 -38.92
CA LYS A 964 -0.49 -38.21 -39.85
C LYS A 964 1.01 -37.96 -39.95
N GLY A 965 1.83 -38.66 -39.15
CA GLY A 965 3.28 -38.48 -39.12
C GLY A 965 3.72 -37.27 -38.28
N GLN A 966 2.95 -36.88 -37.28
CA GLN A 966 3.36 -35.92 -36.26
C GLN A 966 3.99 -36.65 -35.07
N VAL A 967 5.14 -36.15 -34.61
CA VAL A 967 5.89 -36.67 -33.47
C VAL A 967 5.63 -35.78 -32.26
N PHE A 968 5.00 -36.32 -31.24
CA PHE A 968 4.69 -35.65 -29.99
C PHE A 968 5.72 -36.03 -28.93
N VAL A 969 6.31 -35.05 -28.27
CA VAL A 969 7.40 -35.24 -27.31
C VAL A 969 7.03 -34.57 -26.00
N ALA A 970 7.03 -35.31 -24.91
CA ALA A 970 6.92 -34.75 -23.57
C ALA A 970 8.24 -34.07 -23.19
N ASP A 971 8.29 -32.74 -23.30
CA ASP A 971 9.42 -31.89 -22.91
C ASP A 971 9.32 -31.59 -21.40
N THR A 972 9.63 -32.62 -20.61
CA THR A 972 9.24 -32.71 -19.20
C THR A 972 9.75 -31.55 -18.34
N GLY A 973 11.03 -31.18 -18.47
CA GLY A 973 11.64 -30.10 -17.68
C GLY A 973 11.10 -28.71 -18.04
N ASN A 974 10.61 -28.53 -19.27
CA ASN A 974 9.96 -27.30 -19.72
C ASN A 974 8.43 -27.33 -19.59
N LYS A 975 7.86 -28.42 -19.06
CA LYS A 975 6.45 -28.55 -18.70
C LYS A 975 5.49 -28.31 -19.88
N ARG A 976 5.80 -28.94 -21.02
CA ARG A 976 5.03 -28.82 -22.28
C ARG A 976 5.12 -30.09 -23.12
N ILE A 977 4.22 -30.23 -24.09
CA ILE A 977 4.34 -31.22 -25.17
C ILE A 977 4.79 -30.49 -26.44
N LEU A 978 5.87 -30.94 -27.08
CA LEU A 978 6.34 -30.43 -28.35
C LEU A 978 5.84 -31.30 -29.51
N VAL A 979 5.47 -30.67 -30.61
CA VAL A 979 5.01 -31.35 -31.83
C VAL A 979 6.01 -31.11 -32.95
N PHE A 980 6.48 -32.18 -33.59
CA PHE A 980 7.39 -32.16 -34.72
C PHE A 980 6.81 -32.91 -35.92
N THR A 981 7.35 -32.67 -37.11
CA THR A 981 7.19 -33.59 -38.24
C THR A 981 8.13 -34.79 -38.10
N THR A 982 7.91 -35.86 -38.88
CA THR A 982 8.85 -37.01 -38.95
C THR A 982 10.26 -36.65 -39.44
N ASP A 983 10.42 -35.46 -40.05
CA ASP A 983 11.70 -34.88 -40.47
C ASP A 983 12.38 -34.02 -39.36
N GLY A 984 11.79 -33.94 -38.17
CA GLY A 984 12.32 -33.20 -37.03
C GLY A 984 12.08 -31.69 -37.09
N VAL A 985 11.16 -31.22 -37.93
CA VAL A 985 10.79 -29.80 -38.02
C VAL A 985 9.77 -29.46 -36.92
N PRO A 986 10.03 -28.46 -36.06
CA PRO A 986 9.09 -28.07 -35.00
C PRO A 986 7.81 -27.46 -35.59
N VAL A 987 6.67 -27.89 -35.05
CA VAL A 987 5.33 -27.43 -35.46
C VAL A 987 4.75 -26.49 -34.40
N GLN A 988 4.58 -26.96 -33.17
CA GLN A 988 3.99 -26.19 -32.07
C GLN A 988 4.35 -26.76 -30.69
N ALA A 989 4.00 -26.02 -29.64
CA ALA A 989 3.98 -26.51 -28.26
C ALA A 989 2.54 -26.54 -27.74
N ILE A 990 2.20 -27.56 -26.96
CA ILE A 990 0.90 -27.76 -26.32
C ILE A 990 1.10 -27.75 -24.80
N GLY A 991 0.25 -26.97 -24.13
CA GLY A 991 0.33 -26.73 -22.70
C GLY A 991 1.38 -25.70 -22.28
N ALA A 992 1.33 -25.30 -21.00
CA ALA A 992 2.27 -24.37 -20.39
C ALA A 992 2.53 -24.75 -18.93
N ALA A 993 3.63 -24.30 -18.32
CA ALA A 993 3.93 -24.57 -16.92
C ALA A 993 2.81 -24.10 -15.97
N GLY A 994 2.35 -25.00 -15.08
CA GLY A 994 1.43 -24.67 -13.99
C GLY A 994 0.45 -25.79 -13.63
N VAL A 995 -0.59 -25.42 -12.88
CA VAL A 995 -1.54 -26.37 -12.24
C VAL A 995 -2.98 -26.22 -12.73
N LEU A 996 -3.27 -25.15 -13.48
CA LEU A 996 -4.60 -24.90 -14.02
C LEU A 996 -4.89 -25.78 -15.24
N ASP A 997 -6.13 -25.73 -15.74
CA ASP A 997 -6.56 -26.44 -16.94
C ASP A 997 -5.69 -26.05 -18.15
N GLY A 998 -5.17 -27.06 -18.86
CA GLY A 998 -4.24 -26.89 -19.97
C GLY A 998 -2.81 -26.54 -19.56
N GLN A 999 -2.53 -26.37 -18.26
CA GLN A 999 -1.17 -26.24 -17.75
C GLN A 999 -0.63 -27.59 -17.27
N LEU A 1000 0.68 -27.80 -17.36
CA LEU A 1000 1.35 -29.06 -17.07
C LEU A 1000 2.42 -28.87 -15.98
N ASP A 1001 2.65 -29.90 -15.19
CA ASP A 1001 3.76 -30.02 -14.24
C ASP A 1001 4.34 -31.43 -14.29
N GLU A 1002 5.55 -31.54 -14.83
CA GLU A 1002 6.22 -32.81 -15.16
C GLU A 1002 5.36 -33.76 -16.02
N PRO A 1003 5.03 -33.36 -17.27
CA PRO A 1003 4.45 -34.29 -18.24
C PRO A 1003 5.48 -35.37 -18.56
N THR A 1004 5.19 -36.63 -18.26
CA THR A 1004 6.14 -37.75 -18.44
C THR A 1004 5.94 -38.47 -19.75
N ASP A 1005 4.69 -38.60 -20.19
CA ASP A 1005 4.32 -39.36 -21.37
C ASP A 1005 3.09 -38.77 -22.09
N VAL A 1006 2.95 -39.12 -23.37
CA VAL A 1006 1.86 -38.70 -24.24
C VAL A 1006 1.44 -39.85 -25.15
N ALA A 1007 0.14 -40.12 -25.25
CA ALA A 1007 -0.42 -41.01 -26.29
C ALA A 1007 -1.45 -40.27 -27.13
N VAL A 1008 -1.54 -40.68 -28.39
CA VAL A 1008 -2.42 -40.07 -29.39
C VAL A 1008 -3.48 -41.09 -29.79
N ALA A 1009 -4.74 -40.72 -29.64
CA ALA A 1009 -5.88 -41.51 -30.10
C ALA A 1009 -6.04 -41.41 -31.63
N GLU A 1010 -6.76 -42.36 -32.23
CA GLU A 1010 -7.02 -42.35 -33.68
C GLU A 1010 -7.76 -41.08 -34.16
N ASP A 1011 -8.57 -40.47 -33.29
CA ASP A 1011 -9.27 -39.20 -33.56
C ASP A 1011 -8.36 -37.96 -33.44
N GLY A 1012 -7.10 -38.15 -33.05
CA GLY A 1012 -6.09 -37.11 -32.87
C GLY A 1012 -6.10 -36.44 -31.48
N ARG A 1013 -6.95 -36.88 -30.53
CA ARG A 1013 -6.85 -36.41 -29.15
C ARG A 1013 -5.57 -36.90 -28.48
N LEU A 1014 -5.04 -36.07 -27.61
CA LEU A 1014 -3.80 -36.30 -26.87
C LEU A 1014 -4.12 -36.57 -25.42
N PHE A 1015 -3.59 -37.64 -24.87
CA PHE A 1015 -3.67 -37.98 -23.45
C PHE A 1015 -2.28 -37.81 -22.87
N VAL A 1016 -2.14 -36.93 -21.88
CA VAL A 1016 -0.85 -36.54 -21.30
C VAL A 1016 -0.80 -36.95 -19.83
N ALA A 1017 0.25 -37.69 -19.46
CA ALA A 1017 0.55 -38.04 -18.08
C ALA A 1017 1.13 -36.82 -17.35
N ASP A 1018 0.27 -35.98 -16.78
CA ASP A 1018 0.64 -34.77 -16.04
C ASP A 1018 0.94 -35.13 -14.58
N THR A 1019 2.10 -35.78 -14.40
CA THR A 1019 2.41 -36.63 -13.25
C THR A 1019 2.42 -35.86 -11.93
N TRP A 1020 3.06 -34.69 -11.85
CA TRP A 1020 3.12 -33.95 -10.59
C TRP A 1020 1.82 -33.22 -10.25
N ASN A 1021 0.92 -33.06 -11.23
CA ASN A 1021 -0.46 -32.66 -10.99
C ASN A 1021 -1.38 -33.86 -10.66
N GLN A 1022 -0.88 -35.10 -10.66
CA GLN A 1022 -1.65 -36.32 -10.34
C GLN A 1022 -2.85 -36.54 -11.25
N ARG A 1023 -2.71 -36.28 -12.55
CA ARG A 1023 -3.85 -36.35 -13.47
C ARG A 1023 -3.43 -36.76 -14.86
N VAL A 1024 -4.36 -37.36 -15.59
CA VAL A 1024 -4.28 -37.40 -17.05
C VAL A 1024 -5.01 -36.18 -17.59
N GLN A 1025 -4.34 -35.39 -18.43
CA GLN A 1025 -4.98 -34.31 -19.17
C GLN A 1025 -5.22 -34.71 -20.62
N VAL A 1026 -6.38 -34.31 -21.15
CA VAL A 1026 -6.78 -34.55 -22.52
C VAL A 1026 -6.76 -33.25 -23.30
N PHE A 1027 -6.06 -33.24 -24.43
CA PHE A 1027 -6.08 -32.14 -25.39
C PHE A 1027 -6.73 -32.58 -26.69
N ALA A 1028 -7.46 -31.67 -27.33
CA ALA A 1028 -7.96 -31.86 -28.68
C ALA A 1028 -6.81 -31.86 -29.71
N ALA A 1029 -7.09 -32.29 -30.93
CA ALA A 1029 -6.08 -32.41 -31.99
C ALA A 1029 -5.42 -31.08 -32.39
N ASP A 1030 -6.03 -29.93 -32.06
CA ASP A 1030 -5.47 -28.60 -32.24
C ASP A 1030 -4.59 -28.13 -31.06
N GLY A 1031 -4.51 -28.93 -29.99
CA GLY A 1031 -3.78 -28.61 -28.76
C GLY A 1031 -4.60 -27.83 -27.72
N ALA A 1032 -5.90 -27.63 -27.93
CA ALA A 1032 -6.77 -27.03 -26.92
C ALA A 1032 -7.07 -28.03 -25.80
N TYR A 1033 -7.10 -27.56 -24.54
CA TYR A 1033 -7.52 -28.39 -23.41
C TYR A 1033 -8.97 -28.87 -23.58
N SER A 1034 -9.20 -30.16 -23.38
CA SER A 1034 -10.50 -30.83 -23.57
C SER A 1034 -11.05 -31.50 -22.32
N GLY A 1035 -10.23 -31.78 -21.30
CA GLY A 1035 -10.66 -32.40 -20.05
C GLY A 1035 -9.52 -33.01 -19.25
N GLN A 1036 -9.84 -33.54 -18.07
CA GLN A 1036 -8.87 -34.21 -17.19
C GLN A 1036 -9.57 -35.18 -16.24
N TRP A 1037 -8.80 -36.08 -15.62
CA TRP A 1037 -9.21 -36.81 -14.41
C TRP A 1037 -8.02 -37.11 -13.51
N GLU A 1038 -8.26 -37.22 -12.21
CA GLU A 1038 -7.23 -37.49 -11.21
C GLU A 1038 -6.81 -38.97 -11.20
N ILE A 1039 -5.52 -39.21 -10.94
CA ILE A 1039 -4.92 -40.52 -10.71
C ILE A 1039 -4.41 -40.57 -9.27
N ALA A 1040 -5.13 -41.29 -8.41
CA ALA A 1040 -4.81 -41.34 -6.97
C ALA A 1040 -3.48 -42.05 -6.66
N GLY A 1041 -2.95 -42.85 -7.59
CA GLY A 1041 -1.68 -43.58 -7.43
C GLY A 1041 -0.41 -42.74 -7.65
N TRP A 1042 -0.50 -41.59 -8.33
CA TRP A 1042 0.66 -40.80 -8.75
C TRP A 1042 1.19 -39.81 -7.69
N TYR A 1043 1.34 -40.27 -6.45
CA TYR A 1043 1.73 -39.41 -5.34
C TYR A 1043 3.25 -39.20 -5.18
N GLY A 1044 4.09 -40.02 -5.82
CA GLY A 1044 5.53 -39.89 -5.77
C GLY A 1044 6.07 -38.79 -6.69
N GLN A 1045 7.23 -38.23 -6.30
CA GLN A 1045 7.96 -37.25 -7.12
C GLN A 1045 9.31 -37.76 -7.62
N SER A 1046 9.66 -39.02 -7.35
CA SER A 1046 10.94 -39.60 -7.76
C SER A 1046 11.13 -39.53 -9.27
N LEU A 1047 12.36 -39.33 -9.74
CA LEU A 1047 12.67 -39.39 -11.16
C LEU A 1047 12.66 -40.83 -11.69
N ASP A 1048 12.66 -41.83 -10.80
CA ASP A 1048 12.71 -43.24 -11.19
C ASP A 1048 11.35 -43.87 -11.46
N ASN A 1049 10.29 -43.38 -10.83
CA ASN A 1049 8.96 -43.99 -10.84
C ASN A 1049 7.98 -43.23 -11.75
N LYS A 1050 8.42 -42.89 -12.97
CA LYS A 1050 7.61 -42.08 -13.88
C LYS A 1050 6.59 -42.93 -14.64
N PRO A 1051 5.29 -42.57 -14.58
CA PRO A 1051 4.26 -43.35 -15.24
C PRO A 1051 4.15 -43.03 -16.74
N TYR A 1052 3.68 -44.03 -17.48
CA TYR A 1052 3.38 -43.99 -18.91
C TYR A 1052 1.90 -44.29 -19.13
N LEU A 1053 1.42 -44.01 -20.34
CA LEU A 1053 0.06 -44.34 -20.73
C LEU A 1053 -0.02 -44.90 -22.16
N ALA A 1054 -0.97 -45.81 -22.39
CA ALA A 1054 -1.24 -46.41 -23.69
C ALA A 1054 -2.74 -46.45 -23.97
N LEU A 1055 -3.11 -46.52 -25.25
CA LEU A 1055 -4.50 -46.55 -25.71
C LEU A 1055 -4.79 -47.83 -26.48
N ASP A 1056 -5.95 -48.44 -26.26
CA ASP A 1056 -6.45 -49.50 -27.16
C ASP A 1056 -7.35 -48.93 -28.28
N GLY A 1057 -7.66 -49.77 -29.28
CA GLY A 1057 -8.53 -49.40 -30.40
C GLY A 1057 -9.99 -49.11 -30.02
N SER A 1058 -10.40 -49.38 -28.77
CA SER A 1058 -11.72 -49.02 -28.24
C SER A 1058 -11.71 -47.70 -27.45
N GLY A 1059 -10.52 -47.09 -27.31
CA GLY A 1059 -10.33 -45.82 -26.59
C GLY A 1059 -10.16 -45.97 -25.08
N ASN A 1060 -9.85 -47.17 -24.56
CA ASN A 1060 -9.46 -47.30 -23.15
C ASN A 1060 -8.03 -46.78 -22.95
N VAL A 1061 -7.80 -46.17 -21.80
CA VAL A 1061 -6.54 -45.57 -21.38
C VAL A 1061 -5.93 -46.44 -20.29
N TYR A 1062 -4.83 -47.09 -20.61
CA TYR A 1062 -4.03 -47.90 -19.69
C TYR A 1062 -2.96 -47.01 -19.09
N VAL A 1063 -2.92 -46.94 -17.77
CA VAL A 1063 -2.06 -46.04 -17.03
C VAL A 1063 -1.24 -46.87 -16.05
N SER A 1064 0.09 -46.76 -16.10
CA SER A 1064 0.93 -47.39 -15.10
C SER A 1064 0.83 -46.65 -13.76
N ASP A 1065 0.74 -47.38 -12.66
CA ASP A 1065 0.86 -46.88 -11.29
C ASP A 1065 2.11 -47.54 -10.66
N PRO A 1066 3.31 -46.96 -10.88
CA PRO A 1066 4.56 -47.56 -10.46
C PRO A 1066 4.64 -47.80 -8.95
N GLU A 1067 4.12 -46.87 -8.15
CA GLU A 1067 4.08 -46.94 -6.69
C GLU A 1067 3.01 -47.88 -6.16
N GLY A 1068 1.90 -48.02 -6.88
CA GLY A 1068 0.86 -49.01 -6.58
C GLY A 1068 1.15 -50.41 -7.12
N TYR A 1069 2.27 -50.61 -7.82
CA TYR A 1069 2.68 -51.87 -8.45
C TYR A 1069 1.58 -52.48 -9.34
N ARG A 1070 0.92 -51.65 -10.14
CA ARG A 1070 -0.26 -52.06 -10.91
C ARG A 1070 -0.46 -51.24 -12.19
N ILE A 1071 -1.35 -51.73 -13.03
CA ILE A 1071 -1.91 -50.98 -14.16
C ILE A 1071 -3.36 -50.62 -13.85
N ILE A 1072 -3.75 -49.37 -14.14
CA ILE A 1072 -5.10 -48.85 -13.94
C ILE A 1072 -5.69 -48.52 -15.31
N VAL A 1073 -6.90 -49.00 -15.58
CA VAL A 1073 -7.56 -48.84 -16.87
C VAL A 1073 -8.77 -47.92 -16.74
N PHE A 1074 -8.86 -46.93 -17.61
CA PHE A 1074 -9.97 -45.99 -17.73
C PHE A 1074 -10.57 -46.06 -19.13
N ASN A 1075 -11.81 -45.59 -19.31
CA ASN A 1075 -12.31 -45.27 -20.64
C ASN A 1075 -11.81 -43.88 -21.09
N SER A 1076 -12.05 -43.51 -22.36
CA SER A 1076 -11.63 -42.21 -22.91
C SER A 1076 -12.23 -40.97 -22.22
N GLY A 1077 -13.23 -41.17 -21.34
CA GLY A 1077 -13.85 -40.13 -20.52
C GLY A 1077 -13.32 -40.06 -19.08
N GLY A 1078 -12.32 -40.87 -18.72
CA GLY A 1078 -11.71 -40.88 -17.39
C GLY A 1078 -12.47 -41.71 -16.34
N GLN A 1079 -13.42 -42.56 -16.74
CA GLN A 1079 -14.11 -43.45 -15.81
C GLN A 1079 -13.31 -44.74 -15.62
N PHE A 1080 -12.99 -45.06 -14.36
CA PHE A 1080 -12.30 -46.29 -13.98
C PHE A 1080 -13.05 -47.53 -14.46
N GLN A 1081 -12.35 -48.40 -15.18
CA GLN A 1081 -12.85 -49.69 -15.65
C GLN A 1081 -12.41 -50.79 -14.70
N TYR A 1082 -11.11 -51.04 -14.59
CA TYR A 1082 -10.53 -52.08 -13.74
C TYR A 1082 -9.04 -51.83 -13.48
N THR A 1083 -8.45 -52.58 -12.56
CA THR A 1083 -7.00 -52.57 -12.29
C THR A 1083 -6.48 -54.01 -12.12
N PHE A 1084 -5.19 -54.24 -12.34
CA PHE A 1084 -4.55 -55.53 -12.08
C PHE A 1084 -3.08 -55.32 -11.73
N GLY A 1085 -2.49 -56.30 -11.02
CA GLY A 1085 -1.14 -56.22 -10.47
C GLY A 1085 -1.12 -56.07 -8.94
N ASP A 1086 -0.01 -56.49 -8.37
CA ASP A 1086 0.40 -56.31 -6.98
C ASP A 1086 1.92 -56.30 -6.91
N PHE A 1087 2.49 -55.93 -5.77
CA PHE A 1087 3.92 -56.06 -5.55
C PHE A 1087 4.38 -57.52 -5.64
N GLY A 1088 5.36 -57.81 -6.49
CA GLY A 1088 5.94 -59.15 -6.61
C GLY A 1088 6.79 -59.32 -7.87
N SER A 1089 7.17 -60.57 -8.15
CA SER A 1089 8.02 -60.95 -9.28
C SER A 1089 7.49 -62.18 -10.03
N ASP A 1090 6.25 -62.61 -9.78
CA ASP A 1090 5.59 -63.67 -10.56
C ASP A 1090 4.94 -63.10 -11.83
N ASP A 1091 4.29 -63.95 -12.62
CA ASP A 1091 3.71 -63.56 -13.92
C ASP A 1091 2.42 -62.71 -13.79
N SER A 1092 1.96 -62.40 -12.58
CA SER A 1092 0.77 -61.58 -12.29
C SER A 1092 1.06 -60.33 -11.45
N THR A 1093 2.31 -60.12 -11.06
CA THR A 1093 2.76 -59.07 -10.14
C THR A 1093 3.88 -58.22 -10.74
N PHE A 1094 4.15 -57.05 -10.15
CA PHE A 1094 5.13 -56.08 -10.63
C PHE A 1094 6.03 -55.59 -9.49
N ALA A 1095 7.25 -55.15 -9.82
CA ALA A 1095 8.13 -54.46 -8.87
C ALA A 1095 8.27 -52.97 -9.17
N LEU A 1096 8.16 -52.55 -10.43
CA LEU A 1096 8.04 -51.16 -10.85
C LEU A 1096 7.49 -51.09 -12.29
N PRO A 1097 6.16 -51.21 -12.48
CA PRO A 1097 5.57 -51.12 -13.80
C PRO A 1097 5.60 -49.67 -14.29
N VAL A 1098 6.31 -49.40 -15.39
CA VAL A 1098 6.47 -48.05 -15.96
C VAL A 1098 5.95 -47.99 -17.39
N GLY A 1099 6.76 -48.33 -18.39
CA GLY A 1099 6.38 -48.28 -19.79
C GLY A 1099 5.24 -49.22 -20.12
N VAL A 1100 4.25 -48.70 -20.85
CA VAL A 1100 3.12 -49.46 -21.36
C VAL A 1100 2.95 -49.23 -22.85
N ALA A 1101 2.63 -50.29 -23.61
CA ALA A 1101 2.25 -50.18 -25.00
C ALA A 1101 1.12 -51.17 -25.31
N PHE A 1102 0.21 -50.80 -26.20
CA PHE A 1102 -0.90 -51.66 -26.60
C PHE A 1102 -0.85 -51.90 -28.11
N ALA A 1103 -0.91 -53.17 -28.52
CA ALA A 1103 -0.95 -53.56 -29.93
C ALA A 1103 -1.59 -54.95 -30.08
N ASP A 1104 -2.41 -55.15 -31.11
CA ASP A 1104 -3.05 -56.43 -31.45
C ASP A 1104 -3.76 -57.13 -30.27
N ASN A 1105 -4.53 -56.36 -29.49
CA ASN A 1105 -5.20 -56.81 -28.26
C ASN A 1105 -4.26 -57.31 -27.15
N ASN A 1106 -2.98 -56.95 -27.21
CA ASN A 1106 -2.01 -57.26 -26.18
C ASN A 1106 -1.49 -55.97 -25.54
N LEU A 1107 -1.45 -55.96 -24.20
CA LEU A 1107 -0.76 -54.94 -23.43
C LEU A 1107 0.64 -55.44 -23.08
N TYR A 1108 1.64 -54.64 -23.41
CA TYR A 1108 3.03 -54.85 -23.05
C TYR A 1108 3.37 -53.92 -21.89
N VAL A 1109 3.98 -54.46 -20.83
CA VAL A 1109 4.38 -53.72 -19.63
C VAL A 1109 5.86 -53.93 -19.39
N ALA A 1110 6.63 -52.85 -19.29
CA ALA A 1110 8.01 -52.86 -18.83
C ALA A 1110 8.02 -52.77 -17.30
N ASP A 1111 8.47 -53.85 -16.66
CA ASP A 1111 8.57 -53.97 -15.20
C ASP A 1111 10.02 -53.70 -14.79
N ALA A 1112 10.34 -52.41 -14.63
CA ALA A 1112 11.70 -51.90 -14.61
C ALA A 1112 12.56 -52.51 -13.49
N ASN A 1113 12.01 -52.73 -12.30
CA ASN A 1113 12.76 -53.27 -11.17
C ASN A 1113 12.91 -54.79 -11.19
N ASN A 1114 12.11 -55.50 -12.00
CA ASN A 1114 12.28 -56.94 -12.23
C ASN A 1114 13.07 -57.22 -13.52
N ASP A 1115 13.59 -56.19 -14.20
CA ASP A 1115 14.38 -56.30 -15.43
C ASP A 1115 13.73 -57.20 -16.48
N ARG A 1116 12.42 -56.99 -16.74
CA ARG A 1116 11.63 -57.83 -17.65
C ARG A 1116 10.54 -57.04 -18.40
N VAL A 1117 10.06 -57.63 -19.48
CA VAL A 1117 8.86 -57.20 -20.21
C VAL A 1117 7.82 -58.30 -20.15
N MET A 1118 6.57 -57.90 -19.94
CA MET A 1118 5.43 -58.78 -19.77
C MET A 1118 4.39 -58.46 -20.83
N ARG A 1119 3.81 -59.48 -21.46
CA ARG A 1119 2.68 -59.37 -22.39
C ARG A 1119 1.43 -59.93 -21.74
N PHE A 1120 0.35 -59.18 -21.81
CA PHE A 1120 -0.97 -59.57 -21.32
C PHE A 1120 -1.96 -59.56 -22.49
N ALA A 1121 -2.51 -60.72 -22.83
CA ALA A 1121 -3.64 -60.83 -23.75
C ALA A 1121 -4.91 -60.22 -23.14
N ILE A 1122 -5.34 -59.07 -23.66
CA ILE A 1122 -6.55 -58.37 -23.22
C ILE A 1122 -7.72 -58.85 -24.08
N GLN A 1123 -8.74 -59.45 -23.45
CA GLN A 1123 -9.98 -59.78 -24.16
C GLN A 1123 -10.83 -58.51 -24.29
N PRO A 1124 -11.35 -58.21 -25.50
CA PRO A 1124 -12.14 -57.01 -25.76
C PRO A 1124 -13.50 -56.98 -25.03
#